data_AF-A0A7X8WI43-F1
#
_entry.id   AF-A0A7X8WI43-F1
#
_cell.length_a   1.000
_cell.length_b   1.000
_cell.length_c   1.000
_cell.angle_alpha   90.00
_cell.angle_beta   90.00
_cell.angle_gamma   90.00
#
_symmetry.space_group_name_H-M   'P 1'
#
loop_
_entity.id
_entity.type
_entity.pdbx_description
1 polymer ?
#
loop_
_entity_poly.entity_id
_entity_poly.type
_entity_poly.pdbx_seq_one_letter_code
_entity_poly.pdbx_strand_id
1 'polypeptide(L)'
;MHFKNNHNEMNKNIKTVIAVFLIISIIPLVFFLSRDTQAEMVFPVEAIINVYPSLNIRPEPNRNSTPIGSIQDGEEVLLLENVLGEEIDGDTTWYRIDYNNLDGYVSAQYVTIQGWSPELPSVADDQEFEQYLNEEGFPSSYRQALRELHKKYPNWKFTALKINTSFDSMLNNQYRPEGSINYIPSSYPDSFKSTASKDFNKETNTWVEYEPGWVAASKEAISYYMDPRNSLDESQIFMFESLSYNPEIHTSEGAAKLLAGTFMDSDYYLNAYMQAAEISQVSPYHLISRTKVEVGAQGSDATSGVVPGLEGYYNFYSIGAFGSSTNPLINGLYYARDGESNNPARRELLRLPWTSQEKAIIGGSIFIGEDYINNYQNTPYLQKFDLLHNLNYLHQYMTAIISPSTDATNMYNAYKNQGNLGEAKEFLIPVFSSIPEMNSPYPGEISGTPNNWLRSIYIDDALLPGFQTSIYQYEFDLNVPNNTITLNANSYNPYATIDGVGTYTLQLGRNAIKLTVTATNGTQRFYEIIINYQGQMEHEVEKVQSDVYQIQPNGYIYGLDEKSGLDLAENAKQNIKTVDGTSLSIVSADGQEKPTGKLATGDLLYQKKDDEIVGTYTFILLGDINGDGFVDILDVDTLMRYLSNYIQLNDVNLSAANVLQDAEVDIFDVDLMMRYICGYIDIDQNLNANLNQ
;
A
#
# COMPACT_ATOMS: atom_id res chain seq x y z
N MET A 1 -9.70 10.02 58.49
CA MET A 1 -10.46 11.00 57.68
C MET A 1 -10.74 10.35 56.32
N HIS A 2 -11.96 10.50 55.82
CA HIS A 2 -12.61 9.59 54.88
C HIS A 2 -11.86 9.31 53.57
N PHE A 3 -11.71 8.03 53.27
CA PHE A 3 -11.36 7.45 51.97
C PHE A 3 -12.53 6.63 51.44
N LYS A 4 -12.58 6.55 50.10
CA LYS A 4 -13.40 5.72 49.21
C LYS A 4 -14.73 6.31 48.77
N ASN A 5 -14.82 6.58 47.46
CA ASN A 5 -16.04 6.37 46.70
C ASN A 5 -15.76 5.51 45.47
N ASN A 6 -16.76 4.69 45.16
CA ASN A 6 -16.71 3.45 44.41
C ASN A 6 -16.73 3.64 42.88
N HIS A 7 -16.11 2.67 42.23
CA HIS A 7 -16.27 2.32 40.82
C HIS A 7 -17.70 1.84 40.46
N ASN A 8 -17.98 1.96 39.17
CA ASN A 8 -18.98 1.25 38.34
C ASN A 8 -20.41 1.79 38.33
N GLU A 9 -20.76 2.49 37.24
CA GLU A 9 -21.99 2.21 36.48
C GLU A 9 -21.94 2.92 35.11
N MET A 10 -21.79 2.16 34.02
CA MET A 10 -22.45 2.42 32.73
C MET A 10 -22.18 1.29 31.75
N ASN A 11 -23.14 0.35 31.65
CA ASN A 11 -23.32 -0.49 30.47
C ASN A 11 -24.73 -1.09 30.47
N LYS A 12 -25.36 -1.15 29.26
CA LYS A 12 -26.72 -1.62 28.87
C LYS A 12 -27.80 -0.53 28.89
N ASN A 13 -28.62 -0.30 27.86
CA ASN A 13 -29.02 -0.96 26.60
C ASN A 13 -29.46 0.19 25.64
N ILE A 14 -29.57 0.10 24.31
CA ILE A 14 -30.64 -0.61 23.55
C ILE A 14 -30.27 -0.52 22.05
N LYS A 15 -30.31 -1.67 21.35
CA LYS A 15 -30.41 -1.79 19.89
C LYS A 15 -31.85 -2.24 19.54
N THR A 16 -32.37 -1.78 18.38
CA THR A 16 -33.35 -2.45 17.47
C THR A 16 -34.87 -2.24 17.78
N VAL A 17 -35.87 -1.91 16.91
CA VAL A 17 -36.04 -1.59 15.45
C VAL A 17 -37.52 -1.11 15.14
N ILE A 18 -37.78 -0.52 13.95
CA ILE A 18 -39.00 -0.49 13.05
C ILE A 18 -39.44 0.96 12.70
N ALA A 19 -39.05 1.57 11.56
CA ALA A 19 -39.48 1.43 10.15
C ALA A 19 -40.89 1.99 9.80
N VAL A 20 -40.99 2.97 8.87
CA VAL A 20 -41.87 3.04 7.67
C VAL A 20 -41.47 4.23 6.77
N PHE A 21 -41.24 3.93 5.48
CA PHE A 21 -41.02 4.81 4.30
C PHE A 21 -42.31 5.50 3.79
N LEU A 22 -42.23 6.69 3.17
CA LEU A 22 -42.57 6.97 1.73
C LEU A 22 -42.75 8.48 1.38
N ILE A 23 -41.95 8.98 0.41
CA ILE A 23 -42.27 9.72 -0.86
C ILE A 23 -42.98 11.10 -0.76
N ILE A 24 -42.45 12.20 -1.32
CA ILE A 24 -42.69 12.78 -2.68
C ILE A 24 -41.66 13.94 -2.89
N SER A 25 -40.64 13.81 -3.77
CA SER A 25 -40.51 14.42 -5.14
C SER A 25 -40.27 15.96 -5.16
N ILE A 26 -39.21 16.58 -5.73
CA ILE A 26 -38.84 16.73 -7.16
C ILE A 26 -37.51 17.53 -7.29
N ILE A 27 -36.65 17.08 -8.20
CA ILE A 27 -35.41 17.65 -8.83
C ILE A 27 -35.77 18.91 -9.67
N PRO A 28 -34.91 19.96 -9.89
CA PRO A 28 -33.78 19.79 -10.80
C PRO A 28 -32.52 20.70 -10.75
N LEU A 29 -31.50 20.22 -11.49
CA LEU A 29 -30.28 20.87 -12.03
C LEU A 29 -29.19 21.18 -11.00
N VAL A 30 -28.00 20.54 -10.95
CA VAL A 30 -27.12 19.90 -11.96
C VAL A 30 -26.96 20.73 -13.24
N PHE A 31 -25.93 21.58 -13.24
CA PHE A 31 -25.24 21.99 -14.46
C PHE A 31 -23.75 22.18 -14.16
N PHE A 32 -22.92 21.40 -14.88
CA PHE A 32 -21.47 21.55 -15.15
C PHE A 32 -20.52 21.43 -13.94
N LEU A 33 -19.59 20.46 -13.84
CA LEU A 33 -18.77 19.77 -14.86
C LEU A 33 -18.48 18.32 -14.42
N SER A 34 -18.93 17.34 -15.18
CA SER A 34 -18.21 16.06 -15.34
C SER A 34 -17.37 16.17 -16.62
N ARG A 35 -16.08 15.84 -16.53
CA ARG A 35 -15.30 15.42 -17.70
C ARG A 35 -14.98 13.95 -17.47
N ASP A 36 -15.87 13.10 -17.94
CA ASP A 36 -15.57 11.69 -18.14
C ASP A 36 -14.60 11.58 -19.32
N THR A 37 -13.36 11.17 -19.08
CA THR A 37 -12.54 10.56 -20.13
C THR A 37 -13.02 9.13 -20.31
N GLN A 38 -13.97 8.93 -21.23
CA GLN A 38 -14.31 7.61 -21.74
C GLN A 38 -13.09 7.08 -22.52
N ALA A 39 -12.67 5.84 -22.28
CA ALA A 39 -11.68 5.17 -23.11
C ALA A 39 -12.25 5.04 -24.53
N GLU A 40 -11.52 5.49 -25.56
CA GLU A 40 -11.94 5.29 -26.94
C GLU A 40 -11.86 3.81 -27.31
N MET A 41 -12.95 3.28 -27.86
CA MET A 41 -13.04 1.91 -28.38
C MET A 41 -12.28 1.81 -29.71
N VAL A 42 -11.42 0.81 -29.85
CA VAL A 42 -10.61 0.61 -31.07
C VAL A 42 -11.34 -0.34 -32.02
N PHE A 43 -11.71 0.14 -33.21
CA PHE A 43 -12.41 -0.63 -34.25
C PHE A 43 -11.46 -1.30 -35.26
N PRO A 44 -11.87 -2.40 -35.92
CA PRO A 44 -13.17 -3.08 -35.81
C PRO A 44 -13.29 -4.00 -34.59
N VAL A 45 -14.52 -4.23 -34.12
CA VAL A 45 -14.85 -5.01 -32.91
C VAL A 45 -16.01 -5.98 -33.19
N GLU A 46 -15.90 -7.24 -32.78
CA GLU A 46 -16.99 -8.22 -32.88
C GLU A 46 -18.03 -8.02 -31.78
N ALA A 47 -19.31 -8.24 -32.09
CA ALA A 47 -20.40 -8.07 -31.14
C ALA A 47 -21.59 -8.98 -31.45
N ILE A 48 -22.46 -9.20 -30.47
CA ILE A 48 -23.70 -9.98 -30.59
C ILE A 48 -24.91 -9.04 -30.52
N ILE A 49 -25.90 -9.27 -31.37
CA ILE A 49 -27.19 -8.58 -31.34
C ILE A 49 -28.09 -9.14 -30.23
N ASN A 50 -28.63 -8.27 -29.37
CA ASN A 50 -29.51 -8.62 -28.26
C ASN A 50 -30.87 -7.92 -28.41
N VAL A 51 -31.67 -8.36 -29.39
CA VAL A 51 -33.05 -7.89 -29.59
C VAL A 51 -33.89 -8.89 -30.39
N TYR A 52 -34.97 -9.37 -29.77
CA TYR A 52 -35.88 -10.34 -30.39
C TYR A 52 -36.96 -9.68 -31.29
N PRO A 53 -37.25 -10.21 -32.49
CA PRO A 53 -36.55 -11.33 -33.16
C PRO A 53 -35.33 -10.88 -33.97
N SER A 54 -35.20 -9.60 -34.31
CA SER A 54 -34.13 -9.07 -35.15
C SER A 54 -33.94 -7.56 -35.00
N LEU A 55 -32.72 -7.08 -35.21
CA LEU A 55 -32.35 -5.68 -35.31
C LEU A 55 -32.38 -5.19 -36.77
N ASN A 56 -32.93 -3.99 -37.01
CA ASN A 56 -32.94 -3.39 -38.35
C ASN A 56 -31.58 -2.73 -38.69
N ILE A 57 -31.08 -2.96 -39.89
CA ILE A 57 -29.93 -2.26 -40.48
C ILE A 57 -30.45 -1.04 -41.24
N ARG A 58 -29.94 0.14 -40.89
CA ARG A 58 -30.39 1.42 -41.47
C ARG A 58 -29.30 2.00 -42.37
N PRO A 59 -29.64 2.73 -43.45
CA PRO A 59 -28.66 3.38 -44.31
C PRO A 59 -28.05 4.65 -43.67
N GLU A 60 -28.65 5.14 -42.59
CA GLU A 60 -28.20 6.29 -41.79
C GLU A 60 -28.51 5.97 -40.31
N PRO A 61 -27.80 6.53 -39.32
CA PRO A 61 -27.97 6.22 -37.89
C PRO A 61 -29.24 6.88 -37.29
N ASN A 62 -30.41 6.54 -37.83
CA ASN A 62 -31.73 7.01 -37.42
C ASN A 62 -32.85 6.01 -37.75
N ARG A 63 -34.01 6.16 -37.14
CA ARG A 63 -35.20 5.30 -37.34
C ARG A 63 -36.09 5.75 -38.50
N ASN A 64 -35.91 6.98 -39.00
CA ASN A 64 -36.72 7.56 -40.08
C ASN A 64 -36.39 7.00 -41.46
N SER A 65 -35.14 6.55 -41.65
CA SER A 65 -34.69 5.94 -42.91
C SER A 65 -35.23 4.52 -43.05
N THR A 66 -35.76 4.15 -44.21
CA THR A 66 -36.25 2.79 -44.45
C THR A 66 -35.11 1.77 -44.25
N PRO A 67 -35.31 0.68 -43.47
CA PRO A 67 -34.28 -0.34 -43.29
C PRO A 67 -33.82 -0.92 -44.63
N ILE A 68 -32.52 -1.13 -44.75
CA ILE A 68 -31.92 -1.80 -45.90
C ILE A 68 -31.72 -3.31 -45.66
N GLY A 69 -31.85 -3.76 -44.42
CA GLY A 69 -31.75 -5.16 -44.01
C GLY A 69 -32.09 -5.36 -42.53
N SER A 70 -31.88 -6.57 -42.02
CA SER A 70 -32.03 -6.93 -40.61
C SER A 70 -31.06 -8.04 -40.20
N ILE A 71 -30.67 -8.07 -38.92
CA ILE A 71 -29.80 -9.06 -38.26
C ILE A 71 -30.60 -9.75 -37.16
N GLN A 72 -30.60 -11.08 -37.06
CA GLN A 72 -31.40 -11.79 -36.06
C GLN A 72 -30.84 -11.62 -34.64
N ASP A 73 -31.69 -11.84 -33.63
CA ASP A 73 -31.27 -11.94 -32.23
C ASP A 73 -30.22 -13.05 -32.05
N GLY A 74 -29.14 -12.74 -31.33
CA GLY A 74 -28.01 -13.64 -31.12
C GLY A 74 -27.03 -13.75 -32.29
N GLU A 75 -27.26 -13.11 -33.44
CA GLU A 75 -26.29 -13.10 -34.54
C GLU A 75 -25.09 -12.19 -34.22
N GLU A 76 -23.91 -12.64 -34.65
CA GLU A 76 -22.65 -11.91 -34.54
C GLU A 76 -22.49 -10.88 -35.68
N VAL A 77 -21.93 -9.73 -35.34
CA VAL A 77 -21.69 -8.62 -36.27
C VAL A 77 -20.33 -7.96 -35.99
N LEU A 78 -19.63 -7.57 -37.06
CA LEU A 78 -18.40 -6.80 -36.96
C LEU A 78 -18.72 -5.30 -37.01
N LEU A 79 -18.48 -4.62 -35.89
CA LEU A 79 -18.61 -3.18 -35.75
C LEU A 79 -17.37 -2.52 -36.33
N LEU A 80 -17.53 -1.56 -37.24
CA LEU A 80 -16.41 -0.93 -37.95
C LEU A 80 -16.05 0.44 -37.39
N GLU A 81 -16.98 1.08 -36.68
CA GLU A 81 -16.84 2.44 -36.15
C GLU A 81 -18.03 2.75 -35.23
N ASN A 82 -17.85 3.55 -34.19
CA ASN A 82 -18.96 4.19 -33.49
C ASN A 82 -19.27 5.57 -34.08
N VAL A 83 -20.55 5.86 -34.24
CA VAL A 83 -21.04 7.16 -34.69
C VAL A 83 -22.15 7.63 -33.76
N LEU A 84 -22.34 8.94 -33.66
CA LEU A 84 -23.50 9.50 -32.96
C LEU A 84 -24.72 9.53 -33.88
N GLY A 85 -25.87 9.13 -33.37
CA GLY A 85 -27.12 9.04 -34.12
C GLY A 85 -28.35 9.43 -33.31
N GLU A 86 -29.52 9.07 -33.82
CA GLU A 86 -30.79 9.26 -33.10
C GLU A 86 -30.78 8.49 -31.77
N GLU A 87 -31.18 9.16 -30.69
CA GLU A 87 -31.27 8.55 -29.36
C GLU A 87 -32.29 7.40 -29.33
N ILE A 88 -31.86 6.24 -28.85
CA ILE A 88 -32.69 5.07 -28.62
C ILE A 88 -32.50 4.64 -27.17
N ASP A 89 -33.59 4.69 -26.40
CA ASP A 89 -33.64 4.28 -24.97
C ASP A 89 -32.54 4.93 -24.09
N GLY A 90 -32.15 6.17 -24.41
CA GLY A 90 -31.14 6.94 -23.67
C GLY A 90 -29.72 6.81 -24.19
N ASP A 91 -29.48 5.99 -25.23
CA ASP A 91 -28.19 5.84 -25.89
C ASP A 91 -28.21 6.51 -27.28
N THR A 92 -27.21 7.35 -27.55
CA THR A 92 -27.02 8.03 -28.84
C THR A 92 -25.98 7.34 -29.73
N THR A 93 -25.38 6.27 -29.24
CA THR A 93 -24.32 5.54 -29.92
C THR A 93 -24.91 4.58 -30.94
N TRP A 94 -24.39 4.64 -32.16
CA TRP A 94 -24.65 3.70 -33.23
C TRP A 94 -23.34 3.13 -33.73
N TYR A 95 -23.38 1.93 -34.28
CA TYR A 95 -22.22 1.31 -34.90
C TYR A 95 -22.43 1.19 -36.42
N ARG A 96 -21.41 1.58 -37.17
CA ARG A 96 -21.34 1.34 -38.62
C ARG A 96 -20.90 -0.10 -38.88
N ILE A 97 -21.56 -0.76 -39.80
CA ILE A 97 -21.29 -2.13 -40.25
C ILE A 97 -21.26 -2.16 -41.78
N ASP A 98 -20.58 -3.14 -42.37
CA ASP A 98 -20.71 -3.42 -43.80
C ASP A 98 -21.88 -4.39 -44.03
N TYR A 99 -22.84 -3.97 -44.86
CA TYR A 99 -23.97 -4.80 -45.25
C TYR A 99 -24.09 -4.85 -46.78
N ASN A 100 -23.68 -5.99 -47.37
CA ASN A 100 -23.67 -6.21 -48.82
C ASN A 100 -22.83 -5.20 -49.61
N ASN A 101 -21.68 -4.77 -49.09
CA ASN A 101 -20.81 -3.71 -49.64
C ASN A 101 -21.45 -2.31 -49.61
N LEU A 102 -22.41 -2.08 -48.71
CA LEU A 102 -23.01 -0.77 -48.42
C LEU A 102 -22.87 -0.47 -46.93
N ASP A 103 -22.69 0.80 -46.58
CA ASP A 103 -22.69 1.22 -45.18
C ASP A 103 -24.09 1.04 -44.58
N GLY A 104 -24.14 0.27 -43.48
CA GLY A 104 -25.30 0.08 -42.64
C GLY A 104 -25.03 0.51 -41.21
N TYR A 105 -26.07 0.89 -40.48
CA TYR A 105 -25.99 1.38 -39.11
C TYR A 105 -26.97 0.63 -38.21
N VAL A 106 -26.48 0.24 -37.03
CA VAL A 106 -27.24 -0.43 -35.97
C VAL A 106 -27.05 0.30 -34.63
N SER A 107 -28.07 0.30 -33.78
CA SER A 107 -28.03 1.00 -32.49
C SER A 107 -27.22 0.23 -31.47
N ALA A 108 -26.32 0.91 -30.74
CA ALA A 108 -25.48 0.31 -29.70
C ALA A 108 -26.30 -0.26 -28.53
N GLN A 109 -27.51 0.27 -28.31
CA GLN A 109 -28.45 -0.19 -27.28
C GLN A 109 -28.75 -1.69 -27.34
N TYR A 110 -28.64 -2.30 -28.53
CA TYR A 110 -28.96 -3.71 -28.77
C TYR A 110 -27.74 -4.53 -29.15
N VAL A 111 -26.53 -4.05 -28.84
CA VAL A 111 -25.27 -4.66 -29.26
C VAL A 111 -24.40 -4.90 -28.03
N THR A 112 -23.96 -6.15 -27.82
CA THR A 112 -22.97 -6.49 -26.80
C THR A 112 -21.65 -6.86 -27.44
N ILE A 113 -20.64 -6.02 -27.20
CA ILE A 113 -19.28 -6.20 -27.69
C ILE A 113 -18.66 -7.45 -27.08
N GLN A 114 -18.14 -8.31 -27.95
CA GLN A 114 -17.31 -9.44 -27.59
C GLN A 114 -15.86 -8.95 -27.51
N GLY A 115 -15.19 -9.19 -26.38
CA GLY A 115 -13.74 -9.00 -26.31
C GLY A 115 -13.08 -9.93 -27.31
N TRP A 116 -12.23 -9.40 -28.20
CA TRP A 116 -11.56 -10.19 -29.24
C TRP A 116 -10.81 -11.39 -28.65
N SER A 117 -11.29 -12.59 -28.97
CA SER A 117 -10.59 -13.87 -28.88
C SER A 117 -10.99 -14.63 -30.14
N PRO A 118 -10.10 -14.86 -31.11
CA PRO A 118 -10.49 -15.54 -32.34
C PRO A 118 -10.89 -16.99 -32.02
N GLU A 119 -12.18 -17.32 -32.11
CA GLU A 119 -12.61 -18.70 -32.22
C GLU A 119 -12.14 -19.25 -33.58
N LEU A 120 -11.06 -20.02 -33.54
CA LEU A 120 -10.70 -20.89 -34.65
C LEU A 120 -11.74 -22.02 -34.72
N PRO A 121 -12.16 -22.46 -35.92
CA PRO A 121 -13.03 -23.62 -36.04
C PRO A 121 -12.38 -24.81 -35.35
N SER A 122 -13.11 -25.44 -34.42
CA SER A 122 -12.61 -26.56 -33.64
C SER A 122 -12.16 -27.68 -34.57
N VAL A 123 -10.85 -27.96 -34.55
CA VAL A 123 -10.33 -29.23 -35.05
C VAL A 123 -10.64 -30.27 -33.96
N ALA A 124 -10.80 -31.54 -34.31
CA ALA A 124 -11.21 -32.59 -33.36
C ALA A 124 -10.33 -32.65 -32.07
N ASP A 125 -9.08 -32.18 -32.14
CA ASP A 125 -8.13 -32.04 -31.02
C ASP A 125 -8.54 -30.95 -30.00
N ASP A 126 -9.13 -29.84 -30.46
CA ASP A 126 -9.59 -28.74 -29.60
C ASP A 126 -10.82 -29.16 -28.77
N GLN A 127 -11.67 -30.05 -29.29
CA GLN A 127 -12.85 -30.54 -28.56
C GLN A 127 -12.44 -31.46 -27.39
N GLU A 128 -11.45 -32.34 -27.62
CA GLU A 128 -10.89 -33.18 -26.56
C GLU A 128 -10.17 -32.33 -25.51
N PHE A 129 -9.40 -31.31 -25.92
CA PHE A 129 -8.74 -30.39 -24.98
C PHE A 129 -9.74 -29.54 -24.18
N GLU A 130 -10.83 -29.05 -24.78
CA GLU A 130 -11.88 -28.34 -24.04
C GLU A 130 -12.61 -29.26 -23.05
N GLN A 131 -12.87 -30.52 -23.42
CA GLN A 131 -13.41 -31.49 -22.49
C GLN A 131 -12.43 -31.72 -21.32
N TYR A 132 -11.14 -31.86 -21.60
CA TYR A 132 -10.09 -31.96 -20.58
C TYR A 132 -10.08 -30.75 -19.64
N LEU A 133 -10.13 -29.51 -20.16
CA LEU A 133 -10.18 -28.30 -19.34
C LEU A 133 -11.46 -28.23 -18.48
N ASN A 134 -12.59 -28.75 -18.98
CA ASN A 134 -13.83 -28.87 -18.21
C ASN A 134 -13.70 -29.88 -17.07
N GLU A 135 -13.09 -31.04 -17.33
CA GLU A 135 -12.89 -32.11 -16.34
C GLU A 135 -11.90 -31.70 -15.24
N GLU A 136 -10.83 -30.99 -15.59
CA GLU A 136 -9.93 -30.32 -14.63
C GLU A 136 -10.66 -29.18 -13.87
N GLY A 137 -11.72 -28.63 -14.45
CA GLY A 137 -12.54 -27.57 -13.86
C GLY A 137 -11.88 -26.19 -13.92
N PHE A 138 -11.21 -25.88 -15.03
CA PHE A 138 -10.69 -24.53 -15.30
C PHE A 138 -11.84 -23.55 -15.65
N PRO A 139 -11.91 -22.38 -15.00
CA PRO A 139 -12.82 -21.31 -15.40
C PRO A 139 -12.54 -20.79 -16.81
N SER A 140 -13.54 -20.18 -17.46
CA SER A 140 -13.40 -19.61 -18.81
C SER A 140 -12.25 -18.61 -18.93
N SER A 141 -12.01 -17.81 -17.89
CA SER A 141 -10.95 -16.79 -17.83
C SER A 141 -9.51 -17.33 -17.89
N TYR A 142 -9.30 -18.65 -17.81
CA TYR A 142 -8.00 -19.29 -17.95
C TYR A 142 -7.78 -19.89 -19.35
N ARG A 143 -8.87 -20.24 -20.05
CA ARG A 143 -8.83 -21.22 -21.15
C ARG A 143 -8.10 -20.73 -22.38
N GLN A 144 -8.23 -19.46 -22.74
CA GLN A 144 -7.57 -18.92 -23.93
C GLN A 144 -6.06 -19.11 -23.84
N ALA A 145 -5.45 -18.70 -22.74
CA ALA A 145 -4.02 -18.85 -22.52
C ALA A 145 -3.58 -20.33 -22.54
N LEU A 146 -4.37 -21.21 -21.91
CA LEU A 146 -4.08 -22.65 -21.91
C LEU A 146 -4.17 -23.28 -23.31
N ARG A 147 -5.11 -22.85 -24.15
CA ARG A 147 -5.19 -23.29 -25.56
C ARG A 147 -3.94 -22.88 -26.34
N GLU A 148 -3.50 -21.64 -26.19
CA GLU A 148 -2.30 -21.13 -26.86
C GLU A 148 -1.04 -21.92 -26.45
N LEU A 149 -0.93 -22.25 -25.16
CA LEU A 149 0.14 -23.09 -24.62
C LEU A 149 0.08 -24.53 -25.12
N HIS A 150 -1.10 -25.16 -25.09
CA HIS A 150 -1.30 -26.54 -25.53
C HIS A 150 -0.96 -26.72 -27.02
N LYS A 151 -1.42 -25.79 -27.86
CA LYS A 151 -1.10 -25.77 -29.29
C LYS A 151 0.39 -25.75 -29.57
N LYS A 152 1.18 -25.09 -28.70
CA LYS A 152 2.64 -25.01 -28.83
C LYS A 152 3.35 -26.21 -28.22
N TYR A 153 2.82 -26.75 -27.12
CA TYR A 153 3.42 -27.81 -26.33
C TYR A 153 2.36 -28.87 -25.97
N PRO A 154 2.01 -29.77 -26.92
CA PRO A 154 0.90 -30.71 -26.75
C PRO A 154 1.13 -31.75 -25.64
N ASN A 155 2.39 -32.00 -25.26
CA ASN A 155 2.75 -32.92 -24.18
C ASN A 155 2.68 -32.27 -22.79
N TRP A 156 2.43 -30.96 -22.69
CA TRP A 156 2.26 -30.28 -21.42
C TRP A 156 0.87 -30.57 -20.84
N LYS A 157 0.85 -30.92 -19.56
CA LYS A 157 -0.34 -31.22 -18.78
C LYS A 157 -0.64 -30.05 -17.85
N PHE A 158 -1.88 -29.56 -17.89
CA PHE A 158 -2.35 -28.45 -17.05
C PHE A 158 -3.31 -28.98 -15.99
N THR A 159 -2.90 -29.02 -14.73
CA THR A 159 -3.75 -29.53 -13.66
C THR A 159 -4.26 -28.39 -12.81
N ALA A 160 -5.58 -28.35 -12.62
CA ALA A 160 -6.21 -27.31 -11.82
C ALA A 160 -6.04 -27.60 -10.33
N LEU A 161 -5.23 -26.79 -9.65
CA LEU A 161 -5.04 -26.87 -8.20
C LEU A 161 -6.13 -26.08 -7.49
N LYS A 162 -7.16 -26.77 -6.99
CA LYS A 162 -8.27 -26.11 -6.28
C LYS A 162 -7.81 -25.47 -4.97
N ILE A 163 -7.99 -24.16 -4.85
CA ILE A 163 -7.74 -23.39 -3.64
C ILE A 163 -9.09 -23.09 -2.99
N ASN A 164 -9.30 -23.59 -1.77
CA ASN A 164 -10.58 -23.49 -1.05
C ASN A 164 -10.88 -22.09 -0.47
N THR A 165 -10.03 -21.11 -0.77
CA THR A 165 -10.12 -19.71 -0.32
C THR A 165 -10.32 -18.81 -1.54
N SER A 166 -11.09 -17.73 -1.40
CA SER A 166 -11.24 -16.75 -2.48
C SER A 166 -9.95 -15.96 -2.70
N PHE A 167 -9.76 -15.47 -3.92
CA PHE A 167 -8.64 -14.61 -4.28
C PHE A 167 -8.54 -13.38 -3.37
N ASP A 168 -9.65 -12.67 -3.13
CA ASP A 168 -9.67 -11.48 -2.27
C ASP A 168 -9.29 -11.79 -0.82
N SER A 169 -9.77 -12.93 -0.28
CA SER A 169 -9.41 -13.35 1.07
C SER A 169 -7.92 -13.65 1.15
N MET A 170 -7.36 -14.32 0.15
CA MET A 170 -5.92 -14.57 0.08
C MET A 170 -5.11 -13.28 -0.05
N LEU A 171 -5.54 -12.36 -0.91
CA LEU A 171 -4.89 -11.08 -1.14
C LEU A 171 -4.82 -10.27 0.15
N ASN A 172 -5.91 -10.25 0.93
CA ASN A 172 -5.95 -9.58 2.23
C ASN A 172 -5.02 -10.23 3.27
N ASN A 173 -4.76 -11.54 3.18
CA ASN A 173 -3.81 -12.21 4.06
C ASN A 173 -2.34 -12.01 3.64
N GLN A 174 -2.10 -11.73 2.36
CA GLN A 174 -0.78 -11.40 1.80
C GLN A 174 -0.44 -9.90 2.00
N TYR A 175 -1.42 -9.01 1.91
CA TYR A 175 -1.24 -7.58 2.13
C TYR A 175 -1.26 -7.24 3.63
N ARG A 176 -0.07 -7.05 4.22
CA ARG A 176 0.13 -6.84 5.66
C ARG A 176 0.73 -5.45 5.93
N PRO A 177 -0.08 -4.39 6.01
CA PRO A 177 0.41 -3.03 6.20
C PRO A 177 1.12 -2.80 7.56
N GLU A 178 0.94 -3.69 8.53
CA GLU A 178 1.55 -3.58 9.86
C GLU A 178 2.92 -4.29 10.00
N GLY A 179 3.32 -5.03 8.96
CA GLY A 179 4.50 -5.88 8.93
C GLY A 179 4.50 -6.68 7.63
N SER A 180 4.94 -6.02 6.55
CA SER A 180 4.89 -6.60 5.21
C SER A 180 5.78 -7.85 5.11
N ILE A 181 5.29 -8.84 4.37
CA ILE A 181 6.03 -10.06 3.99
C ILE A 181 6.28 -10.11 2.48
N ASN A 182 5.90 -9.04 1.77
CA ASN A 182 5.91 -8.94 0.32
C ASN A 182 6.65 -7.66 -0.09
N TYR A 183 7.78 -7.82 -0.77
CA TYR A 183 8.67 -6.71 -1.13
C TYR A 183 8.83 -6.55 -2.64
N ILE A 184 9.19 -5.34 -3.04
CA ILE A 184 9.52 -4.94 -4.41
C ILE A 184 10.81 -4.08 -4.36
N PRO A 185 11.66 -4.08 -5.42
CA PRO A 185 12.82 -3.20 -5.43
C PRO A 185 12.41 -1.73 -5.35
N SER A 186 13.17 -0.92 -4.60
CA SER A 186 12.88 0.51 -4.42
C SER A 186 12.95 1.31 -5.73
N SER A 187 13.61 0.76 -6.75
CA SER A 187 13.68 1.31 -8.12
C SER A 187 12.42 1.09 -8.97
N TYR A 188 11.46 0.28 -8.53
CA TYR A 188 10.20 0.10 -9.27
C TYR A 188 9.36 1.38 -9.24
N PRO A 189 8.39 1.54 -10.17
CA PRO A 189 7.44 2.65 -10.14
C PRO A 189 6.70 2.72 -8.80
N ASP A 190 6.29 3.93 -8.41
CA ASP A 190 5.69 4.17 -7.10
C ASP A 190 4.34 3.47 -6.91
N SER A 191 3.61 3.21 -8.01
CA SER A 191 2.42 2.35 -8.05
C SER A 191 2.62 0.95 -7.47
N PHE A 192 3.86 0.44 -7.47
CA PHE A 192 4.19 -0.87 -6.91
C PHE A 192 4.45 -0.86 -5.41
N LYS A 193 4.60 0.32 -4.81
CA LYS A 193 5.07 0.48 -3.45
C LYS A 193 3.90 0.74 -2.53
N SER A 194 3.89 0.09 -1.37
CA SER A 194 2.84 0.28 -0.37
C SER A 194 2.83 1.73 0.13
N THR A 195 1.64 2.28 0.31
CA THR A 195 1.43 3.61 0.89
C THR A 195 0.86 3.54 2.31
N ALA A 196 0.92 2.36 2.94
CA ALA A 196 0.53 2.21 4.34
C ALA A 196 1.44 3.06 5.24
N SER A 197 0.91 3.49 6.39
CA SER A 197 1.60 4.41 7.30
C SER A 197 2.93 3.90 7.82
N LYS A 198 3.13 2.58 7.91
CA LYS A 198 4.43 1.98 8.28
C LYS A 198 5.41 1.82 7.13
N ASP A 199 4.92 1.79 5.90
CA ASP A 199 5.71 1.55 4.70
C ASP A 199 6.18 2.86 4.05
N PHE A 200 5.64 4.00 4.47
CA PHE A 200 5.94 5.32 3.93
C PHE A 200 6.18 6.36 5.04
N ASN A 201 7.34 6.99 5.02
CA ASN A 201 7.69 8.07 5.93
C ASN A 201 7.21 9.42 5.36
N LYS A 202 6.19 10.00 6.01
CA LYS A 202 5.60 11.30 5.63
C LYS A 202 6.56 12.48 5.84
N GLU A 203 7.44 12.42 6.83
CA GLU A 203 8.36 13.52 7.18
C GLU A 203 9.46 13.65 6.14
N THR A 204 10.04 12.52 5.74
CA THR A 204 11.10 12.49 4.72
C THR A 204 10.56 12.38 3.30
N ASN A 205 9.26 12.11 3.15
CA ASN A 205 8.60 11.88 1.86
C ASN A 205 9.19 10.69 1.08
N THR A 206 9.56 9.61 1.78
CA THR A 206 10.20 8.42 1.20
C THR A 206 9.59 7.11 1.71
N TRP A 207 9.66 6.05 0.91
CA TRP A 207 9.32 4.70 1.38
C TRP A 207 10.35 4.17 2.38
N VAL A 208 9.88 3.34 3.31
CA VAL A 208 10.71 2.66 4.29
C VAL A 208 11.38 1.46 3.61
N GLU A 209 12.71 1.43 3.62
CA GLU A 209 13.47 0.25 3.19
C GLU A 209 13.56 -0.76 4.33
N TYR A 210 13.03 -1.97 4.09
CA TYR A 210 13.10 -3.08 5.04
C TYR A 210 14.43 -3.82 4.93
N GLU A 211 15.01 -3.81 3.73
CA GLU A 211 16.36 -4.26 3.40
C GLU A 211 16.93 -3.26 2.38
N PRO A 212 18.26 -3.09 2.27
CA PRO A 212 18.84 -2.15 1.31
C PRO A 212 18.31 -2.36 -0.11
N GLY A 213 17.61 -1.36 -0.65
CA GLY A 213 17.00 -1.41 -1.99
C GLY A 213 15.66 -2.14 -2.09
N TRP A 214 15.02 -2.51 -0.98
CA TRP A 214 13.73 -3.23 -0.97
C TRP A 214 12.70 -2.55 -0.07
N VAL A 215 11.51 -2.32 -0.62
CA VAL A 215 10.38 -1.67 0.07
C VAL A 215 9.15 -2.58 0.03
N ALA A 216 8.18 -2.34 0.91
CA ALA A 216 6.92 -3.08 0.90
C ALA A 216 6.14 -2.87 -0.41
N ALA A 217 5.58 -3.96 -0.94
CA ALA A 217 4.77 -3.93 -2.15
C ALA A 217 3.34 -3.45 -1.87
N SER A 218 2.75 -2.71 -2.83
CA SER A 218 1.35 -2.29 -2.80
C SER A 218 0.41 -3.50 -2.93
N LYS A 219 -0.84 -3.33 -2.49
CA LYS A 219 -1.85 -4.38 -2.61
C LYS A 219 -2.10 -4.73 -4.09
N GLU A 220 -2.05 -3.73 -4.96
CA GLU A 220 -2.20 -3.84 -6.41
C GLU A 220 -1.07 -4.67 -7.02
N ALA A 221 0.18 -4.43 -6.60
CA ALA A 221 1.32 -5.23 -7.04
C ALA A 221 1.21 -6.69 -6.58
N ILE A 222 0.85 -6.93 -5.31
CA ILE A 222 0.62 -8.28 -4.80
C ILE A 222 -0.50 -8.96 -5.59
N SER A 223 -1.60 -8.27 -5.87
CA SER A 223 -2.73 -8.78 -6.66
C SER A 223 -2.27 -9.21 -8.06
N TYR A 224 -1.48 -8.38 -8.74
CA TYR A 224 -0.98 -8.67 -10.08
C TYR A 224 -0.16 -9.98 -10.13
N TYR A 225 0.81 -10.15 -9.22
CA TYR A 225 1.69 -11.33 -9.21
C TYR A 225 1.04 -12.58 -8.60
N MET A 226 -0.01 -12.42 -7.80
CA MET A 226 -0.77 -13.53 -7.22
C MET A 226 -1.87 -14.03 -8.18
N ASP A 227 -2.32 -13.24 -9.15
CA ASP A 227 -3.32 -13.69 -10.12
C ASP A 227 -2.70 -14.68 -11.12
N PRO A 228 -3.05 -15.98 -11.08
CA PRO A 228 -2.36 -16.99 -11.89
C PRO A 228 -2.53 -16.74 -13.39
N ARG A 229 -3.61 -16.07 -13.79
CA ARG A 229 -3.93 -15.75 -15.19
C ARG A 229 -2.89 -14.83 -15.82
N ASN A 230 -2.22 -13.99 -15.03
CA ASN A 230 -1.19 -13.07 -15.51
C ASN A 230 0.13 -13.74 -15.88
N SER A 231 0.29 -15.02 -15.57
CA SER A 231 1.52 -15.77 -15.83
C SER A 231 1.29 -17.03 -16.67
N LEU A 232 0.14 -17.12 -17.36
CA LEU A 232 -0.15 -18.18 -18.32
C LEU A 232 0.44 -17.88 -19.72
N ASP A 233 1.74 -17.60 -19.75
CA ASP A 233 2.52 -17.46 -20.99
C ASP A 233 3.61 -18.53 -21.07
N GLU A 234 4.26 -18.64 -22.24
CA GLU A 234 5.21 -19.71 -22.51
C GLU A 234 6.41 -19.76 -21.54
N SER A 235 6.72 -18.66 -20.88
CA SER A 235 7.89 -18.49 -20.02
C SER A 235 7.51 -18.46 -18.54
N GLN A 236 6.48 -17.71 -18.16
CA GLN A 236 6.12 -17.54 -16.75
C GLN A 236 5.32 -18.71 -16.19
N ILE A 237 4.70 -19.54 -17.04
CA ILE A 237 3.95 -20.73 -16.59
C ILE A 237 4.81 -21.69 -15.75
N PHE A 238 6.13 -21.66 -15.92
CA PHE A 238 7.06 -22.48 -15.13
C PHE A 238 7.03 -22.15 -13.62
N MET A 239 6.44 -21.02 -13.20
CA MET A 239 6.16 -20.79 -11.78
C MET A 239 5.14 -21.80 -11.21
N PHE A 240 4.39 -22.48 -12.09
CA PHE A 240 3.41 -23.52 -11.77
C PHE A 240 3.95 -24.94 -12.06
N GLU A 241 5.18 -25.11 -12.54
CA GLU A 241 5.74 -26.46 -12.81
C GLU A 241 5.76 -27.29 -11.51
N SER A 242 5.19 -28.49 -11.58
CA SER A 242 5.19 -29.46 -10.48
C SER A 242 6.62 -29.91 -10.20
N LEU A 243 7.09 -29.68 -8.97
CA LEU A 243 8.43 -30.05 -8.54
C LEU A 243 8.49 -31.46 -7.93
N SER A 244 7.34 -32.09 -7.66
CA SER A 244 7.22 -33.44 -7.13
C SER A 244 7.38 -34.48 -8.23
N TYR A 245 7.88 -35.65 -7.84
CA TYR A 245 8.00 -36.77 -8.75
C TYR A 245 6.62 -37.31 -9.15
N ASN A 246 6.46 -37.49 -10.46
CA ASN A 246 5.29 -38.11 -11.07
C ASN A 246 5.82 -39.02 -12.18
N PRO A 247 5.80 -40.35 -12.02
CA PRO A 247 6.41 -41.28 -12.98
C PRO A 247 5.71 -41.30 -14.36
N GLU A 248 4.47 -40.81 -14.46
CA GLU A 248 3.76 -40.70 -15.74
C GLU A 248 4.27 -39.52 -16.59
N ILE A 249 4.82 -38.50 -15.93
CA ILE A 249 5.35 -37.28 -16.56
C ILE A 249 6.86 -37.37 -16.68
N HIS A 250 7.52 -37.75 -15.59
CA HIS A 250 8.96 -37.73 -15.42
C HIS A 250 9.59 -39.07 -15.79
N THR A 251 9.62 -39.38 -17.08
CA THR A 251 10.17 -40.63 -17.59
C THR A 251 11.69 -40.63 -17.65
N SER A 252 12.30 -41.83 -17.61
CA SER A 252 13.75 -42.00 -17.81
C SER A 252 14.24 -41.47 -19.16
N GLU A 253 13.41 -41.55 -20.21
CA GLU A 253 13.76 -41.03 -21.54
C GLU A 253 13.90 -39.51 -21.52
N GLY A 254 12.92 -38.79 -20.95
CA GLY A 254 13.02 -37.34 -20.82
C GLY A 254 14.15 -36.90 -19.87
N ALA A 255 14.41 -37.67 -18.81
CA ALA A 255 15.57 -37.43 -17.94
C ALA A 255 16.90 -37.64 -18.69
N ALA A 256 17.00 -38.65 -19.55
CA ALA A 256 18.18 -38.87 -20.39
C ALA A 256 18.41 -37.71 -21.37
N LYS A 257 17.36 -37.18 -21.99
CA LYS A 257 17.45 -35.97 -22.86
C LYS A 257 17.88 -34.73 -22.08
N LEU A 258 17.51 -34.62 -20.80
CA LEU A 258 18.03 -33.58 -19.93
C LEU A 258 19.50 -33.81 -19.58
N LEU A 259 19.99 -35.04 -19.46
CA LEU A 259 21.41 -35.28 -19.19
C LEU A 259 22.30 -35.13 -20.43
N ALA A 260 21.72 -35.30 -21.62
CA ALA A 260 22.42 -35.26 -22.90
C ALA A 260 23.33 -34.03 -23.05
N GLY A 261 24.58 -34.26 -23.48
CA GLY A 261 25.56 -33.20 -23.72
C GLY A 261 26.14 -32.55 -22.46
N THR A 262 25.92 -33.13 -21.27
CA THR A 262 26.54 -32.70 -20.02
C THR A 262 27.58 -33.70 -19.52
N PHE A 263 28.37 -33.32 -18.51
CA PHE A 263 29.27 -34.27 -17.82
C PHE A 263 28.51 -35.43 -17.16
N MET A 264 27.19 -35.30 -17.00
CA MET A 264 26.31 -36.31 -16.43
C MET A 264 25.62 -37.18 -17.48
N ASP A 265 25.98 -37.06 -18.76
CA ASP A 265 25.41 -37.83 -19.87
C ASP A 265 25.87 -39.31 -19.84
N SER A 266 25.26 -40.10 -18.94
CA SER A 266 25.52 -41.54 -18.82
C SER A 266 24.40 -42.26 -18.07
N ASP A 267 24.30 -43.57 -18.27
CA ASP A 267 23.38 -44.44 -17.52
C ASP A 267 23.62 -44.38 -16.01
N TYR A 268 24.86 -44.13 -15.57
CA TYR A 268 25.20 -44.01 -14.15
C TYR A 268 24.43 -42.85 -13.48
N TYR A 269 24.51 -41.66 -14.07
CA TYR A 269 23.82 -40.48 -13.55
C TYR A 269 22.32 -40.54 -13.79
N LEU A 270 21.87 -41.07 -14.93
CA LEU A 270 20.44 -41.29 -15.18
C LEU A 270 19.82 -42.14 -14.08
N ASN A 271 20.42 -43.29 -13.76
CA ASN A 271 19.94 -44.16 -12.70
C ASN A 271 20.00 -43.46 -11.32
N ALA A 272 21.04 -42.68 -11.04
CA ALA A 272 21.14 -41.93 -9.79
C ALA A 272 20.02 -40.89 -9.63
N TYR A 273 19.69 -40.12 -10.68
CA TYR A 273 18.62 -39.12 -10.64
C TYR A 273 17.23 -39.76 -10.57
N MET A 274 16.99 -40.83 -11.32
CA MET A 274 15.71 -41.56 -11.26
C MET A 274 15.50 -42.18 -9.87
N GLN A 275 16.54 -42.79 -9.29
CA GLN A 275 16.47 -43.31 -7.93
C GLN A 275 16.31 -42.18 -6.88
N ALA A 276 16.99 -41.05 -7.08
CA ALA A 276 16.82 -39.90 -6.21
C ALA A 276 15.39 -39.38 -6.24
N ALA A 277 14.75 -39.34 -7.40
CA ALA A 277 13.34 -38.95 -7.54
C ALA A 277 12.40 -39.90 -6.79
N GLU A 278 12.58 -41.22 -6.94
CA GLU A 278 11.79 -42.21 -6.21
C GLU A 278 11.93 -42.09 -4.69
N ILE A 279 13.13 -41.80 -4.19
CA ILE A 279 13.38 -41.71 -2.74
C ILE A 279 12.91 -40.38 -2.16
N SER A 280 13.25 -39.27 -2.83
CA SER A 280 12.99 -37.91 -2.32
C SER A 280 11.59 -37.40 -2.66
N GLN A 281 10.88 -38.07 -3.58
CA GLN A 281 9.61 -37.61 -4.16
C GLN A 281 9.73 -36.27 -4.93
N VAL A 282 10.95 -35.93 -5.39
CA VAL A 282 11.24 -34.71 -6.18
C VAL A 282 11.43 -35.08 -7.65
N SER A 283 10.93 -34.23 -8.55
CA SER A 283 11.06 -34.39 -10.00
C SER A 283 12.52 -34.55 -10.43
N PRO A 284 12.88 -35.61 -11.18
CA PRO A 284 14.22 -35.73 -11.74
C PRO A 284 14.50 -34.63 -12.75
N TYR A 285 13.48 -34.04 -13.39
CA TYR A 285 13.67 -32.96 -14.35
C TYR A 285 14.09 -31.67 -13.64
N HIS A 286 13.46 -31.37 -12.50
CA HIS A 286 13.88 -30.29 -11.61
C HIS A 286 15.29 -30.51 -11.07
N LEU A 287 15.60 -31.71 -10.55
CA LEU A 287 16.92 -32.03 -9.98
C LEU A 287 18.06 -31.89 -11.00
N ILE A 288 17.88 -32.41 -12.21
CA ILE A 288 18.88 -32.31 -13.28
C ILE A 288 19.06 -30.84 -13.70
N SER A 289 17.96 -30.12 -13.94
CA SER A 289 18.00 -28.72 -14.36
C SER A 289 18.69 -27.84 -13.31
N ARG A 290 18.36 -28.05 -12.03
CA ARG A 290 19.00 -27.34 -10.91
C ARG A 290 20.49 -27.64 -10.84
N THR A 291 20.89 -28.91 -10.96
CA THR A 291 22.31 -29.27 -10.98
C THR A 291 23.07 -28.49 -12.07
N LYS A 292 22.51 -28.38 -13.28
CA LYS A 292 23.17 -27.63 -14.36
C LYS A 292 23.32 -26.15 -14.05
N VAL A 293 22.35 -25.54 -13.38
CA VAL A 293 22.42 -24.13 -12.95
C VAL A 293 23.48 -23.95 -11.87
N GLU A 294 23.52 -24.86 -10.89
CA GLU A 294 24.39 -24.77 -9.71
C GLU A 294 25.87 -25.06 -10.02
N VAL A 295 26.15 -26.09 -10.84
CA VAL A 295 27.52 -26.57 -11.07
C VAL A 295 27.95 -26.52 -12.55
N GLY A 296 27.07 -26.09 -13.45
CA GLY A 296 27.36 -25.97 -14.88
C GLY A 296 27.24 -27.29 -15.64
N ALA A 297 27.00 -27.20 -16.96
CA ALA A 297 26.86 -28.37 -17.84
C ALA A 297 28.14 -29.21 -17.96
N GLN A 298 29.31 -28.63 -17.66
CA GLN A 298 30.61 -29.32 -17.68
C GLN A 298 31.07 -29.76 -16.27
N GLY A 299 30.24 -29.54 -15.26
CA GLY A 299 30.57 -29.78 -13.86
C GLY A 299 31.47 -28.69 -13.28
N SER A 300 31.75 -28.82 -11.98
CA SER A 300 32.61 -27.92 -11.23
C SER A 300 33.50 -28.69 -10.26
N ASP A 301 34.37 -27.99 -9.55
CA ASP A 301 35.17 -28.57 -8.48
C ASP A 301 34.29 -29.29 -7.44
N ALA A 302 33.06 -28.81 -7.21
CA ALA A 302 32.09 -29.40 -6.27
C ALA A 302 31.64 -30.81 -6.68
N THR A 303 31.70 -31.17 -7.97
CA THR A 303 31.29 -32.48 -8.49
C THR A 303 32.45 -33.35 -8.95
N SER A 304 33.68 -32.83 -8.84
CA SER A 304 34.89 -33.47 -9.35
C SER A 304 35.46 -34.56 -8.44
N GLY A 305 35.30 -34.40 -7.12
CA GLY A 305 35.91 -35.26 -6.11
C GLY A 305 37.45 -35.14 -5.99
N VAL A 306 38.07 -34.15 -6.62
CA VAL A 306 39.55 -33.98 -6.64
C VAL A 306 40.05 -32.74 -5.89
N VAL A 307 39.17 -32.05 -5.18
CA VAL A 307 39.54 -30.83 -4.42
C VAL A 307 40.49 -31.19 -3.29
N PRO A 308 41.70 -30.58 -3.22
CA PRO A 308 42.70 -30.92 -2.19
C PRO A 308 42.18 -30.79 -0.76
N GLY A 309 42.32 -31.86 0.04
CA GLY A 309 41.84 -31.94 1.43
C GLY A 309 40.35 -32.26 1.58
N LEU A 310 39.62 -32.39 0.47
CA LEU A 310 38.22 -32.76 0.35
C LEU A 310 38.01 -33.79 -0.77
N GLU A 311 39.04 -34.59 -1.06
CA GLU A 311 38.98 -35.61 -2.09
C GLU A 311 37.92 -36.67 -1.78
N GLY A 312 37.17 -37.09 -2.80
CA GLY A 312 36.11 -38.08 -2.68
C GLY A 312 34.78 -37.57 -2.11
N TYR A 313 34.65 -36.26 -1.85
CA TYR A 313 33.37 -35.64 -1.48
C TYR A 313 32.77 -34.88 -2.66
N TYR A 314 31.44 -34.91 -2.77
CA TYR A 314 30.70 -34.34 -3.89
C TYR A 314 29.50 -33.54 -3.41
N ASN A 315 29.13 -32.47 -4.12
CA ASN A 315 27.94 -31.68 -3.88
C ASN A 315 27.36 -31.18 -5.21
N PHE A 316 26.17 -31.64 -5.57
CA PHE A 316 25.52 -31.37 -6.87
C PHE A 316 24.53 -30.20 -6.83
N TYR A 317 24.22 -29.68 -5.64
CA TYR A 317 23.14 -28.69 -5.44
C TYR A 317 23.56 -27.50 -4.57
N SER A 318 24.86 -27.27 -4.43
CA SER A 318 25.42 -26.16 -3.64
C SER A 318 24.92 -26.11 -2.18
N ILE A 319 24.51 -27.24 -1.59
CA ILE A 319 23.97 -27.28 -0.23
C ILE A 319 25.08 -26.94 0.76
N GLY A 320 24.86 -25.93 1.61
CA GLY A 320 25.87 -25.42 2.53
C GLY A 320 26.88 -24.44 1.90
N ALA A 321 26.70 -24.05 0.64
CA ALA A 321 27.62 -23.15 -0.07
C ALA A 321 27.29 -21.66 0.18
N PHE A 322 27.34 -21.22 1.43
CA PHE A 322 27.12 -19.82 1.83
C PHE A 322 28.20 -19.34 2.80
N GLY A 323 28.30 -18.01 3.00
CA GLY A 323 29.27 -17.37 3.90
C GLY A 323 30.37 -16.58 3.18
N SER A 324 30.79 -15.46 3.79
CA SER A 324 31.69 -14.47 3.18
C SER A 324 33.18 -14.65 3.51
N SER A 325 33.51 -15.50 4.50
CA SER A 325 34.88 -15.68 5.01
C SER A 325 35.67 -16.83 4.35
N THR A 326 35.01 -17.69 3.58
CA THR A 326 35.60 -18.81 2.82
C THR A 326 34.89 -18.95 1.47
N ASN A 327 35.55 -19.58 0.49
CA ASN A 327 34.96 -19.83 -0.83
C ASN A 327 33.66 -20.66 -0.67
N PRO A 328 32.49 -20.16 -1.14
CA PRO A 328 31.20 -20.86 -1.01
C PRO A 328 31.23 -22.30 -1.49
N LEU A 329 31.94 -22.59 -2.58
CA LEU A 329 32.12 -23.94 -3.11
C LEU A 329 32.76 -24.87 -2.07
N ILE A 330 33.78 -24.38 -1.37
CA ILE A 330 34.50 -25.15 -0.34
C ILE A 330 33.60 -25.38 0.88
N ASN A 331 32.77 -24.41 1.27
CA ASN A 331 31.80 -24.59 2.35
C ASN A 331 30.76 -25.68 2.01
N GLY A 332 30.29 -25.74 0.76
CA GLY A 332 29.42 -26.81 0.30
C GLY A 332 30.07 -28.19 0.39
N LEU A 333 31.37 -28.31 0.11
CA LEU A 333 32.10 -29.58 0.27
C LEU A 333 32.39 -29.92 1.74
N TYR A 334 32.57 -28.93 2.61
CA TYR A 334 32.59 -29.17 4.06
C TYR A 334 31.26 -29.70 4.56
N TYR A 335 30.13 -29.18 4.08
CA TYR A 335 28.82 -29.74 4.40
C TYR A 335 28.70 -31.20 3.92
N ALA A 336 29.14 -31.49 2.69
CA ALA A 336 29.15 -32.85 2.14
C ALA A 336 29.93 -33.87 3.01
N ARG A 337 31.00 -33.42 3.68
CA ARG A 337 31.84 -34.24 4.57
C ARG A 337 31.29 -34.31 6.00
N ASP A 338 31.06 -33.14 6.61
CA ASP A 338 30.87 -32.97 8.05
C ASP A 338 29.45 -32.53 8.45
N GLY A 339 28.59 -32.24 7.46
CA GLY A 339 27.21 -31.79 7.70
C GLY A 339 26.46 -32.70 8.66
N GLU A 340 25.60 -32.08 9.46
CA GLU A 340 24.75 -32.76 10.45
C GLU A 340 25.52 -33.62 11.47
N SER A 341 26.80 -33.30 11.77
CA SER A 341 27.64 -34.07 12.70
C SER A 341 27.01 -34.26 14.09
N ASN A 342 26.21 -33.30 14.53
CA ASN A 342 25.52 -33.30 15.82
C ASN A 342 24.12 -33.94 15.76
N ASN A 343 23.67 -34.38 14.59
CA ASN A 343 22.36 -35.01 14.37
C ASN A 343 22.50 -36.30 13.55
N PRO A 344 22.87 -37.43 14.19
CA PRO A 344 23.12 -38.70 13.49
C PRO A 344 21.95 -39.20 12.66
N ALA A 345 20.70 -38.98 13.11
CA ALA A 345 19.50 -39.38 12.39
C ALA A 345 19.33 -38.58 11.09
N ARG A 346 19.53 -37.26 11.14
CA ARG A 346 19.49 -36.40 9.95
C ARG A 346 20.62 -36.73 8.99
N ARG A 347 21.81 -36.98 9.53
CA ARG A 347 22.99 -37.33 8.75
C ARG A 347 22.80 -38.64 7.96
N GLU A 348 22.18 -39.65 8.59
CA GLU A 348 21.79 -40.91 7.93
C GLU A 348 20.72 -40.68 6.86
N LEU A 349 19.67 -39.91 7.18
CA LEU A 349 18.59 -39.56 6.24
C LEU A 349 19.15 -38.89 4.97
N LEU A 350 20.08 -37.95 5.13
CA LEU A 350 20.74 -37.25 4.03
C LEU A 350 21.87 -38.04 3.37
N ARG A 351 22.15 -39.28 3.81
CA ARG A 351 23.24 -40.11 3.29
C ARG A 351 24.63 -39.48 3.40
N LEU A 352 24.81 -38.61 4.40
CA LEU A 352 26.09 -37.98 4.69
C LEU A 352 27.03 -38.98 5.40
N PRO A 353 28.33 -39.00 5.07
CA PRO A 353 28.99 -38.08 4.15
C PRO A 353 28.81 -38.49 2.69
N TRP A 354 28.71 -37.51 1.80
CA TRP A 354 28.52 -37.69 0.36
C TRP A 354 29.82 -38.11 -0.34
N THR A 355 30.16 -39.37 -0.12
CA THR A 355 31.42 -40.04 -0.53
C THR A 355 31.37 -40.64 -1.94
N SER A 356 30.26 -40.46 -2.63
CA SER A 356 30.08 -40.81 -4.05
C SER A 356 29.10 -39.82 -4.68
N GLN A 357 29.17 -39.69 -6.01
CA GLN A 357 28.26 -38.83 -6.77
C GLN A 357 26.80 -39.24 -6.56
N GLU A 358 26.49 -40.53 -6.64
CA GLU A 358 25.15 -41.07 -6.36
C GLU A 358 24.65 -40.70 -4.95
N LYS A 359 25.47 -40.81 -3.91
CA LYS A 359 25.08 -40.41 -2.55
C LYS A 359 24.78 -38.91 -2.46
N ALA A 360 25.61 -38.08 -3.10
CA ALA A 360 25.40 -36.64 -3.14
C ALA A 360 24.11 -36.26 -3.86
N ILE A 361 23.82 -36.91 -4.99
CA ILE A 361 22.60 -36.69 -5.77
C ILE A 361 21.37 -37.10 -4.94
N ILE A 362 21.34 -38.30 -4.37
CA ILE A 362 20.17 -38.78 -3.60
C ILE A 362 20.01 -37.98 -2.31
N GLY A 363 21.09 -37.83 -1.54
CA GLY A 363 21.09 -37.12 -0.27
C GLY A 363 20.68 -35.65 -0.42
N GLY A 364 21.24 -34.96 -1.40
CA GLY A 364 20.87 -33.59 -1.70
C GLY A 364 19.44 -33.45 -2.23
N SER A 365 18.90 -34.44 -2.94
CA SER A 365 17.49 -34.42 -3.38
C SER A 365 16.52 -34.52 -2.21
N ILE A 366 16.85 -35.32 -1.18
CA ILE A 366 16.07 -35.39 0.06
C ILE A 366 16.06 -34.01 0.74
N PHE A 367 17.23 -33.37 0.83
CA PHE A 367 17.35 -32.01 1.39
C PHE A 367 16.49 -31.00 0.61
N ILE A 368 16.49 -31.04 -0.73
CA ILE A 368 15.69 -30.14 -1.56
C ILE A 368 14.18 -30.37 -1.36
N GLY A 369 13.76 -31.62 -1.21
CA GLY A 369 12.35 -31.98 -1.17
C GLY A 369 11.65 -31.61 0.14
N GLU A 370 12.33 -31.73 1.27
CA GLU A 370 11.65 -31.83 2.57
C GLU A 370 11.04 -30.54 3.11
N ASP A 371 11.59 -29.37 2.81
CA ASP A 371 11.13 -28.12 3.44
C ASP A 371 9.89 -27.55 2.74
N TYR A 372 9.83 -27.64 1.41
CA TYR A 372 8.80 -27.00 0.60
C TYR A 372 8.02 -27.99 -0.28
N ILE A 373 8.71 -28.70 -1.18
CA ILE A 373 8.08 -29.53 -2.23
C ILE A 373 7.16 -30.57 -1.59
N ASN A 374 7.67 -31.29 -0.61
CA ASN A 374 6.95 -32.35 0.10
C ASN A 374 6.01 -31.82 1.21
N ASN A 375 6.02 -30.52 1.46
CA ASN A 375 5.18 -29.83 2.45
C ASN A 375 4.14 -28.93 1.76
N TYR A 376 3.46 -29.45 0.74
CA TYR A 376 2.36 -28.75 0.05
C TYR A 376 2.76 -27.46 -0.69
N GLN A 377 4.05 -27.20 -0.88
CA GLN A 377 4.58 -26.06 -1.66
C GLN A 377 5.33 -26.55 -2.90
N ASN A 378 4.59 -27.30 -3.71
CA ASN A 378 5.11 -28.07 -4.85
C ASN A 378 5.36 -27.25 -6.14
N THR A 379 5.21 -25.94 -6.10
CA THR A 379 5.54 -25.07 -7.24
C THR A 379 6.24 -23.81 -6.74
N PRO A 380 7.07 -23.15 -7.56
CA PRO A 380 7.63 -21.85 -7.19
C PRO A 380 6.56 -20.83 -6.74
N TYR A 381 5.38 -20.86 -7.36
CA TYR A 381 4.23 -20.06 -6.95
C TYR A 381 3.76 -20.39 -5.52
N LEU A 382 3.60 -21.67 -5.17
CA LEU A 382 3.21 -22.09 -3.82
C LEU A 382 4.32 -21.83 -2.79
N GLN A 383 5.58 -21.88 -3.20
CA GLN A 383 6.72 -21.51 -2.36
C GLN A 383 6.71 -20.01 -2.03
N LYS A 384 6.25 -19.16 -2.95
CA LYS A 384 6.09 -17.72 -2.69
C LYS A 384 4.86 -17.40 -1.86
N PHE A 385 3.71 -17.96 -2.18
CA PHE A 385 2.43 -17.52 -1.59
C PHE A 385 1.91 -18.42 -0.46
N ASP A 386 2.53 -19.59 -0.24
CA ASP A 386 2.22 -20.51 0.88
C ASP A 386 0.72 -20.87 0.98
N LEU A 387 0.06 -21.14 -0.14
CA LEU A 387 -1.41 -21.23 -0.19
C LEU A 387 -2.01 -22.46 0.51
N LEU A 388 -1.24 -23.52 0.72
CA LEU A 388 -1.75 -24.85 1.11
C LEU A 388 -1.10 -25.45 2.35
N HIS A 389 0.04 -24.94 2.80
CA HIS A 389 0.79 -25.54 3.90
C HIS A 389 0.31 -25.06 5.27
N ASN A 390 0.05 -23.76 5.45
CA ASN A 390 -0.49 -23.24 6.70
C ASN A 390 -1.39 -22.01 6.51
N LEU A 391 -2.35 -21.83 7.42
CA LEU A 391 -3.32 -20.73 7.42
C LEU A 391 -2.70 -19.34 7.71
N ASN A 392 -1.43 -19.29 8.13
CA ASN A 392 -0.73 -18.04 8.38
C ASN A 392 0.11 -17.57 7.19
N TYR A 393 0.28 -18.37 6.14
CA TYR A 393 1.01 -18.00 4.92
C TYR A 393 2.44 -17.49 5.15
N LEU A 394 3.09 -17.93 6.24
CA LEU A 394 4.39 -17.41 6.68
C LEU A 394 5.58 -18.25 6.22
N HIS A 395 5.36 -19.46 5.71
CA HIS A 395 6.42 -20.34 5.24
C HIS A 395 6.75 -20.02 3.77
N GLN A 396 7.09 -18.77 3.49
CA GLN A 396 7.40 -18.31 2.13
C GLN A 396 8.90 -18.40 1.87
N TYR A 397 9.28 -19.02 0.76
CA TYR A 397 10.68 -19.18 0.35
C TYR A 397 11.38 -17.84 0.10
N MET A 398 10.61 -16.82 -0.27
CA MET A 398 11.10 -15.52 -0.69
C MET A 398 10.10 -14.39 -0.37
N THR A 399 10.62 -13.21 -0.05
CA THR A 399 9.83 -12.00 0.23
C THR A 399 9.51 -11.21 -1.04
N ALA A 400 10.40 -11.24 -2.04
CA ALA A 400 10.22 -10.52 -3.31
C ALA A 400 9.09 -11.15 -4.16
N ILE A 401 8.07 -10.36 -4.49
CA ILE A 401 6.90 -10.86 -5.25
C ILE A 401 7.19 -11.14 -6.73
N ILE A 402 8.27 -10.57 -7.27
CA ILE A 402 8.69 -10.71 -8.68
C ILE A 402 9.51 -11.97 -8.95
N SER A 403 10.07 -12.57 -7.89
CA SER A 403 11.04 -13.64 -8.01
C SER A 403 10.48 -14.89 -8.67
N PRO A 404 9.27 -15.38 -8.36
CA PRO A 404 8.72 -16.56 -9.05
C PRO A 404 8.61 -16.39 -10.57
N SER A 405 8.20 -15.21 -11.05
CA SER A 405 8.10 -14.93 -12.49
C SER A 405 9.50 -14.85 -13.14
N THR A 406 10.47 -14.29 -12.43
CA THR A 406 11.87 -14.20 -12.88
C THR A 406 12.50 -15.60 -12.98
N ASP A 407 12.33 -16.41 -11.93
CA ASP A 407 12.84 -17.78 -11.87
C ASP A 407 12.17 -18.69 -12.91
N ALA A 408 10.86 -18.52 -13.15
CA ALA A 408 10.13 -19.20 -14.21
C ALA A 408 10.72 -18.89 -15.59
N THR A 409 11.01 -17.61 -15.87
CA THR A 409 11.64 -17.20 -17.14
C THR A 409 13.03 -17.82 -17.30
N ASN A 410 13.82 -17.86 -16.22
CA ASN A 410 15.13 -18.52 -16.22
C ASN A 410 15.00 -20.03 -16.49
N MET A 411 14.02 -20.68 -15.86
CA MET A 411 13.73 -22.10 -16.05
C MET A 411 13.30 -22.41 -17.49
N TYR A 412 12.39 -21.62 -18.06
CA TYR A 412 12.00 -21.71 -19.46
C TYR A 412 13.22 -21.63 -20.39
N ASN A 413 14.07 -20.63 -20.20
CA ASN A 413 15.27 -20.45 -21.01
C ASN A 413 16.24 -21.64 -20.87
N ALA A 414 16.36 -22.20 -19.66
CA ALA A 414 17.15 -23.41 -19.44
C ALA A 414 16.60 -24.60 -20.24
N TYR A 415 15.29 -24.89 -20.16
CA TYR A 415 14.69 -25.98 -20.94
C TYR A 415 14.76 -25.74 -22.45
N LYS A 416 14.54 -24.49 -22.89
CA LYS A 416 14.64 -24.09 -24.29
C LYS A 416 16.03 -24.34 -24.87
N ASN A 417 17.07 -23.87 -24.18
CA ASN A 417 18.46 -24.02 -24.62
C ASN A 417 18.91 -25.48 -24.65
N GLN A 418 18.22 -26.35 -23.89
CA GLN A 418 18.47 -27.78 -23.85
C GLN A 418 17.60 -28.58 -24.84
N GLY A 419 16.72 -27.92 -25.61
CA GLY A 419 15.81 -28.59 -26.54
C GLY A 419 14.72 -29.42 -25.85
N ASN A 420 14.44 -29.18 -24.58
CA ASN A 420 13.60 -30.03 -23.73
C ASN A 420 12.18 -29.47 -23.47
N LEU A 421 11.78 -28.42 -24.19
CA LEU A 421 10.40 -27.90 -24.10
C LEU A 421 9.35 -28.88 -24.66
N GLY A 422 9.75 -29.82 -25.52
CA GLY A 422 8.85 -30.83 -26.11
C GLY A 422 8.53 -32.02 -25.20
N GLU A 423 9.25 -32.19 -24.09
CA GLU A 423 8.99 -33.27 -23.13
C GLU A 423 7.76 -32.97 -22.28
N ALA A 424 7.15 -34.02 -21.73
CA ALA A 424 6.01 -33.88 -20.84
C ALA A 424 6.38 -33.09 -19.58
N LYS A 425 5.47 -32.19 -19.18
CA LYS A 425 5.56 -31.37 -17.97
C LYS A 425 4.18 -31.24 -17.36
N GLU A 426 4.11 -31.16 -16.05
CA GLU A 426 2.86 -30.93 -15.33
C GLU A 426 2.90 -29.56 -14.66
N PHE A 427 1.89 -28.74 -14.92
CA PHE A 427 1.72 -27.42 -14.34
C PHE A 427 0.52 -27.43 -13.39
N LEU A 428 0.77 -27.22 -12.10
CA LEU A 428 -0.26 -27.12 -11.06
C LEU A 428 -0.71 -25.66 -10.94
N ILE A 429 -1.79 -25.33 -11.65
CA ILE A 429 -2.25 -23.95 -11.80
C ILE A 429 -3.32 -23.67 -10.73
N PRO A 430 -3.10 -22.71 -9.82
CA PRO A 430 -4.07 -22.38 -8.77
C PRO A 430 -5.41 -21.92 -9.36
N VAL A 431 -6.50 -22.47 -8.84
CA VAL A 431 -7.87 -22.04 -9.13
C VAL A 431 -8.57 -21.73 -7.82
N PHE A 432 -8.72 -20.45 -7.51
CA PHE A 432 -9.40 -19.95 -6.32
C PHE A 432 -10.90 -20.25 -6.34
N SER A 433 -11.50 -20.39 -5.15
CA SER A 433 -12.95 -20.65 -5.02
C SER A 433 -13.81 -19.52 -5.59
N SER A 434 -13.27 -18.30 -5.60
CA SER A 434 -13.73 -17.18 -6.43
C SER A 434 -12.57 -16.25 -6.77
N ILE A 435 -12.61 -15.65 -7.95
CA ILE A 435 -11.65 -14.68 -8.46
C ILE A 435 -12.40 -13.60 -9.26
N PRO A 436 -11.95 -12.33 -9.28
CA PRO A 436 -12.56 -11.30 -10.12
C PRO A 436 -12.63 -11.71 -11.60
N GLU A 437 -13.66 -11.25 -12.31
CA GLU A 437 -13.90 -11.60 -13.72
C GLU A 437 -12.71 -11.22 -14.60
N MET A 438 -12.23 -9.98 -14.44
CA MET A 438 -11.00 -9.50 -15.06
C MET A 438 -9.77 -9.93 -14.27
N ASN A 439 -8.66 -10.12 -14.99
CA ASN A 439 -7.36 -10.30 -14.37
C ASN A 439 -6.91 -9.04 -13.62
N SER A 440 -6.13 -9.24 -12.57
CA SER A 440 -5.51 -8.14 -11.83
C SER A 440 -4.65 -7.32 -12.79
N PRO A 441 -4.92 -6.02 -12.98
CA PRO A 441 -4.17 -5.21 -13.93
C PRO A 441 -2.75 -4.99 -13.44
N TYR A 442 -1.83 -4.77 -14.38
CA TYR A 442 -0.50 -4.27 -14.05
C TYR A 442 -0.64 -2.88 -13.39
N PRO A 443 -0.01 -2.61 -12.22
CA PRO A 443 -0.15 -1.33 -11.49
C PRO A 443 0.21 -0.07 -12.28
N GLY A 444 0.89 -0.22 -13.42
CA GLY A 444 1.27 0.89 -14.30
C GLY A 444 2.54 1.60 -13.83
N GLU A 445 2.90 2.69 -14.52
CA GLU A 445 4.12 3.46 -14.25
C GLU A 445 3.82 4.77 -13.50
N ILE A 446 2.76 4.80 -12.68
CA ILE A 446 2.40 6.00 -11.93
C ILE A 446 3.54 6.32 -10.95
N SER A 447 4.08 7.52 -11.10
CA SER A 447 5.09 8.11 -10.21
C SER A 447 4.45 9.11 -9.25
N GLY A 448 5.05 9.29 -8.09
CA GLY A 448 4.65 10.25 -7.09
C GLY A 448 4.41 9.59 -5.74
N THR A 449 4.66 10.35 -4.67
CA THR A 449 4.39 9.90 -3.31
C THR A 449 2.92 10.16 -2.94
N PRO A 450 2.36 9.41 -1.97
CA PRO A 450 1.02 9.62 -1.41
C PRO A 450 0.95 10.78 -0.41
N ASN A 451 2.02 11.58 -0.29
CA ASN A 451 2.17 12.54 0.79
C ASN A 451 1.32 13.79 0.57
N ASN A 452 0.12 13.77 1.16
CA ASN A 452 -0.87 14.85 1.18
C ASN A 452 -1.13 15.36 2.60
N TRP A 453 -0.18 15.21 3.53
CA TRP A 453 -0.32 15.74 4.88
C TRP A 453 0.08 17.22 4.93
N LEU A 454 -0.71 18.02 5.63
CA LEU A 454 -0.28 19.34 6.09
C LEU A 454 0.71 19.20 7.24
N ARG A 455 1.69 20.08 7.27
CA ARG A 455 2.63 20.31 8.36
C ARG A 455 2.15 21.43 9.29
N SER A 456 1.55 22.48 8.75
CA SER A 456 1.02 23.59 9.54
C SER A 456 -0.11 24.34 8.84
N ILE A 457 -0.93 25.02 9.62
CA ILE A 457 -2.00 25.93 9.18
C ILE A 457 -1.80 27.27 9.88
N TYR A 458 -2.02 28.38 9.18
CA TYR A 458 -1.92 29.74 9.70
C TYR A 458 -3.22 30.50 9.44
N ILE A 459 -3.64 31.31 10.40
CA ILE A 459 -4.77 32.23 10.33
C ILE A 459 -4.23 33.63 10.60
N ASP A 460 -4.32 34.54 9.62
CA ASP A 460 -3.76 35.90 9.69
C ASP A 460 -2.29 35.91 10.16
N ASP A 461 -1.49 35.04 9.54
CA ASP A 461 -0.06 34.79 9.82
C ASP A 461 0.25 34.19 11.20
N ALA A 462 -0.75 34.02 12.07
CA ALA A 462 -0.60 33.29 13.32
C ALA A 462 -0.74 31.78 13.09
N LEU A 463 0.20 31.01 13.62
CA LEU A 463 0.15 29.55 13.58
C LEU A 463 -1.09 29.05 14.35
N LEU A 464 -1.83 28.09 13.77
CA LEU A 464 -2.92 27.41 14.46
C LEU A 464 -2.31 26.53 15.58
N PRO A 465 -2.48 26.89 16.87
CA PRO A 465 -1.87 26.15 17.96
C PRO A 465 -2.45 24.74 18.06
N GLY A 466 -1.60 23.77 18.43
CA GLY A 466 -2.03 22.36 18.58
C GLY A 466 -2.42 21.66 17.27
N PHE A 467 -1.97 22.16 16.12
CA PHE A 467 -2.21 21.49 14.84
C PHE A 467 -1.57 20.09 14.82
N GLN A 468 -2.40 19.06 14.91
CA GLN A 468 -1.96 17.67 14.68
C GLN A 468 -2.28 17.18 13.28
N THR A 469 -1.27 16.63 12.59
CA THR A 469 -1.39 16.09 11.22
C THR A 469 -2.47 15.01 11.03
N SER A 470 -2.87 14.35 12.13
CA SER A 470 -3.89 13.29 12.20
C SER A 470 -5.30 13.80 12.48
N ILE A 471 -5.46 15.09 12.80
CA ILE A 471 -6.76 15.75 12.99
C ILE A 471 -7.16 16.43 11.68
N TYR A 472 -8.38 16.14 11.21
CA TYR A 472 -8.89 16.64 9.93
C TYR A 472 -9.99 17.71 10.08
N GLN A 473 -10.33 18.08 11.31
CA GLN A 473 -11.34 19.09 11.61
C GLN A 473 -10.90 19.91 12.82
N TYR A 474 -10.90 21.23 12.66
CA TYR A 474 -10.61 22.19 13.73
C TYR A 474 -11.77 23.16 13.88
N GLU A 475 -12.13 23.49 15.11
CA GLU A 475 -13.23 24.41 15.41
C GLU A 475 -12.81 25.42 16.45
N PHE A 476 -13.08 26.71 16.21
CA PHE A 476 -12.85 27.77 17.18
C PHE A 476 -13.83 28.95 17.01
N ASP A 477 -14.03 29.69 18.10
CA ASP A 477 -14.85 30.90 18.13
C ASP A 477 -14.00 32.14 17.80
N LEU A 478 -14.52 32.99 16.91
CA LEU A 478 -13.87 34.26 16.55
C LEU A 478 -14.77 35.45 16.92
N ASN A 479 -14.33 36.19 17.93
CA ASN A 479 -15.05 37.33 18.50
C ASN A 479 -14.28 38.63 18.21
N VAL A 480 -14.23 39.03 16.93
CA VAL A 480 -13.53 40.24 16.49
C VAL A 480 -14.41 41.07 15.54
N PRO A 481 -14.20 42.40 15.49
CA PRO A 481 -14.94 43.27 14.56
C PRO A 481 -14.65 42.96 13.09
N ASN A 482 -13.43 42.53 12.79
CA ASN A 482 -13.02 42.24 11.42
C ASN A 482 -13.64 40.92 10.96
N ASN A 483 -14.44 40.95 9.92
CA ASN A 483 -15.03 39.75 9.36
C ASN A 483 -14.15 39.12 8.27
N THR A 484 -12.91 39.56 8.11
CA THR A 484 -11.97 38.95 7.15
C THR A 484 -10.84 38.22 7.85
N ILE A 485 -10.49 37.04 7.35
CA ILE A 485 -9.30 36.29 7.75
C ILE A 485 -8.53 35.84 6.51
N THR A 486 -7.24 35.54 6.66
CA THR A 486 -6.41 34.89 5.64
C THR A 486 -5.93 33.54 6.13
N LEU A 487 -6.21 32.48 5.38
CA LEU A 487 -5.70 31.14 5.64
C LEU A 487 -4.48 30.85 4.77
N ASN A 488 -3.40 30.37 5.41
CA ASN A 488 -2.24 29.79 4.74
C ASN A 488 -1.97 28.39 5.32
N ALA A 489 -1.25 27.54 4.60
CA ALA A 489 -0.86 26.22 5.09
C ALA A 489 0.40 25.73 4.39
N ASN A 490 1.17 24.89 5.08
CA ASN A 490 2.36 24.23 4.55
C ASN A 490 2.15 22.71 4.53
N SER A 491 2.59 22.03 3.47
CA SER A 491 2.56 20.56 3.36
C SER A 491 3.91 19.93 3.67
N TYR A 492 3.88 18.66 4.09
CA TYR A 492 5.10 17.85 4.25
C TYR A 492 5.82 17.62 2.93
N ASN A 493 5.06 17.32 1.88
CA ASN A 493 5.59 17.24 0.53
C ASN A 493 5.60 18.65 -0.09
N PRO A 494 6.77 19.23 -0.39
CA PRO A 494 6.86 20.57 -0.98
C PRO A 494 6.29 20.63 -2.42
N TYR A 495 6.05 19.47 -3.04
CA TYR A 495 5.44 19.36 -4.36
C TYR A 495 3.93 19.03 -4.32
N ALA A 496 3.35 18.89 -3.12
CA ALA A 496 1.90 18.81 -3.00
C ALA A 496 1.27 20.19 -3.27
N THR A 497 0.02 20.17 -3.75
CA THR A 497 -0.76 21.39 -3.96
C THR A 497 -1.81 21.53 -2.87
N ILE A 498 -2.08 22.77 -2.44
CA ILE A 498 -3.04 23.08 -1.38
C ILE A 498 -4.08 24.05 -1.94
N ASP A 499 -5.30 23.57 -2.11
CA ASP A 499 -6.46 24.40 -2.45
C ASP A 499 -7.22 24.81 -1.18
N GLY A 500 -7.82 25.99 -1.18
CA GLY A 500 -8.58 26.53 -0.04
C GLY A 500 -7.79 27.47 0.89
N VAL A 501 -6.53 27.77 0.57
CA VAL A 501 -5.81 28.90 1.15
C VAL A 501 -6.27 30.21 0.52
N GLY A 502 -6.18 31.31 1.26
CA GLY A 502 -6.56 32.66 0.80
C GLY A 502 -7.41 33.42 1.81
N THR A 503 -7.92 34.57 1.37
CA THR A 503 -8.72 35.47 2.22
C THR A 503 -10.20 35.13 2.16
N TYR A 504 -10.85 35.05 3.31
CA TYR A 504 -12.26 34.74 3.49
C TYR A 504 -12.99 35.86 4.23
N THR A 505 -14.22 36.17 3.80
CA THR A 505 -15.15 37.03 4.52
C THR A 505 -16.16 36.17 5.28
N LEU A 506 -16.08 36.20 6.60
CA LEU A 506 -16.89 35.44 7.54
C LEU A 506 -18.31 36.01 7.65
N GLN A 507 -19.28 35.10 7.76
CA GLN A 507 -20.66 35.36 8.11
C GLN A 507 -20.87 35.14 9.60
N LEU A 508 -21.83 35.84 10.21
CA LEU A 508 -22.22 35.57 11.60
C LEU A 508 -22.61 34.08 11.77
N GLY A 509 -22.11 33.46 12.84
CA GLY A 509 -22.26 32.05 13.13
C GLY A 509 -21.18 31.19 12.46
N ARG A 510 -21.55 29.95 12.11
CA ARG A 510 -20.62 28.92 11.62
C ARG A 510 -20.15 29.19 10.19
N ASN A 511 -18.83 29.27 10.00
CA ASN A 511 -18.17 29.28 8.69
C ASN A 511 -17.32 28.02 8.57
N ALA A 512 -17.49 27.22 7.52
CA ALA A 512 -16.67 26.03 7.28
C ALA A 512 -15.85 26.21 6.01
N ILE A 513 -14.54 26.12 6.15
CA ILE A 513 -13.58 26.27 5.06
C ILE A 513 -12.84 24.94 4.88
N LYS A 514 -12.79 24.45 3.65
CA LYS A 514 -12.16 23.18 3.30
C LYS A 514 -10.80 23.44 2.65
N LEU A 515 -9.75 22.89 3.23
CA LEU A 515 -8.44 22.77 2.61
C LEU A 515 -8.32 21.41 1.93
N THR A 516 -7.92 21.38 0.66
CA THR A 516 -7.65 20.15 -0.09
C THR A 516 -6.17 20.07 -0.41
N VAL A 517 -5.50 19.06 0.12
CA VAL A 517 -4.10 18.77 -0.21
C VAL A 517 -4.06 17.65 -1.24
N THR A 518 -3.47 17.90 -2.41
CA THR A 518 -3.28 16.89 -3.46
C THR A 518 -1.81 16.50 -3.53
N ALA A 519 -1.52 15.23 -3.26
CA ALA A 519 -0.17 14.67 -3.36
C ALA A 519 0.27 14.54 -4.83
N THR A 520 1.56 14.27 -5.04
CA THR A 520 2.15 14.09 -6.38
C THR A 520 1.61 12.86 -7.13
N ASN A 521 1.10 11.85 -6.44
CA ASN A 521 0.39 10.72 -7.08
C ASN A 521 -1.10 10.97 -7.30
N GLY A 522 -1.59 12.19 -7.04
CA GLY A 522 -2.99 12.58 -7.21
C GLY A 522 -3.90 12.25 -6.02
N THR A 523 -3.44 11.51 -5.01
CA THR A 523 -4.26 11.22 -3.82
C THR A 523 -4.54 12.49 -3.02
N GLN A 524 -5.78 12.65 -2.55
CA GLN A 524 -6.21 13.86 -1.86
C GLN A 524 -6.48 13.63 -0.37
N ARG A 525 -6.22 14.67 0.43
CA ARG A 525 -6.60 14.76 1.84
C ARG A 525 -7.34 16.07 2.09
N PHE A 526 -8.28 16.02 3.02
CA PHE A 526 -9.15 17.15 3.34
C PHE A 526 -9.01 17.54 4.81
N TYR A 527 -8.89 18.84 5.06
CA TYR A 527 -8.94 19.45 6.39
C TYR A 527 -10.09 20.47 6.42
N GLU A 528 -10.94 20.43 7.44
CA GLU A 528 -12.05 21.38 7.63
C GLU A 528 -11.73 22.33 8.78
N ILE A 529 -11.75 23.64 8.51
CA ILE A 529 -11.59 24.71 9.50
C ILE A 529 -12.95 25.35 9.72
N ILE A 530 -13.47 25.20 10.94
CA ILE A 530 -14.77 25.71 11.37
C ILE A 530 -14.54 26.94 12.25
N ILE A 531 -15.10 28.07 11.83
CA ILE A 531 -14.95 29.37 12.48
C ILE A 531 -16.33 29.89 12.85
N ASN A 532 -16.61 29.91 14.14
CA ASN A 532 -17.84 30.44 14.69
C ASN A 532 -17.67 31.94 14.94
N TYR A 533 -18.03 32.75 13.94
CA TYR A 533 -17.82 34.19 13.96
C TYR A 533 -19.01 34.92 14.61
N GLN A 534 -18.80 35.61 15.73
CA GLN A 534 -19.91 36.26 16.47
C GLN A 534 -20.11 37.75 16.14
N GLY A 535 -19.19 38.38 15.37
CA GLY A 535 -19.26 39.82 15.05
C GLY A 535 -18.94 40.74 16.24
N GLN A 536 -19.06 42.06 16.06
CA GLN A 536 -18.71 43.06 17.09
C GLN A 536 -19.54 42.94 18.38
N MET A 537 -18.84 42.92 19.51
CA MET A 537 -19.32 43.42 20.80
C MET A 537 -19.50 44.94 20.72
N GLU A 538 -20.63 45.47 21.21
CA GLU A 538 -20.83 46.92 21.32
C GLU A 538 -19.72 47.53 22.20
N HIS A 539 -18.99 48.50 21.62
CA HIS A 539 -17.81 49.18 22.14
C HIS A 539 -16.51 48.35 22.14
N GLU A 540 -15.80 48.43 21.01
CA GLU A 540 -14.41 47.99 20.92
C GLU A 540 -13.53 48.90 21.79
N VAL A 541 -13.02 48.33 22.87
CA VAL A 541 -11.85 48.86 23.55
C VAL A 541 -10.65 48.33 22.76
N GLU A 542 -9.80 49.23 22.24
CA GLU A 542 -8.61 48.84 21.47
C GLU A 542 -7.82 47.78 22.24
N LYS A 543 -7.35 46.74 21.55
CA LYS A 543 -6.57 45.67 22.18
C LYS A 543 -5.27 46.23 22.74
N VAL A 544 -4.81 45.67 23.86
CA VAL A 544 -3.52 46.05 24.42
C VAL A 544 -2.40 45.75 23.43
N GLN A 545 -1.37 46.60 23.44
CA GLN A 545 -0.18 46.44 22.59
C GLN A 545 1.06 46.41 23.47
N SER A 546 2.11 45.74 23.00
CA SER A 546 3.42 45.75 23.67
C SER A 546 4.54 45.74 22.64
N ASP A 547 5.64 46.42 22.97
CA ASP A 547 6.89 46.34 22.22
C ASP A 547 7.81 45.23 22.77
N VAL A 548 7.44 44.61 23.90
CA VAL A 548 8.19 43.57 24.61
C VAL A 548 7.52 42.21 24.48
N TYR A 549 6.19 42.17 24.60
CA TYR A 549 5.41 40.94 24.54
C TYR A 549 4.71 40.78 23.18
N GLN A 550 4.66 39.56 22.68
CA GLN A 550 3.95 39.25 21.44
C GLN A 550 2.51 38.86 21.76
N ILE A 551 1.57 39.73 21.43
CA ILE A 551 0.13 39.55 21.68
C ILE A 551 -0.54 39.06 20.39
N GLN A 552 -0.98 37.81 20.39
CA GLN A 552 -1.58 37.15 19.24
C GLN A 552 -3.05 37.55 19.04
N PRO A 553 -3.62 37.43 17.83
CA PRO A 553 -5.01 37.75 17.55
C PRO A 553 -6.02 37.03 18.46
N ASN A 554 -5.72 35.79 18.85
CA ASN A 554 -6.50 34.96 19.77
C ASN A 554 -6.40 35.38 21.26
N GLY A 555 -5.58 36.39 21.57
CA GLY A 555 -5.40 36.90 22.93
C GLY A 555 -4.24 36.27 23.71
N TYR A 556 -3.41 35.41 23.10
CA TYR A 556 -2.25 34.84 23.79
C TYR A 556 -1.07 35.81 23.85
N ILE A 557 -0.39 35.85 24.99
CA ILE A 557 0.76 36.71 25.25
C ILE A 557 2.00 35.84 25.43
N TYR A 558 2.97 36.00 24.53
CA TYR A 558 4.28 35.35 24.55
C TYR A 558 5.39 36.36 24.90
N GLY A 559 6.59 35.87 25.23
CA GLY A 559 7.76 36.68 25.56
C GLY A 559 8.08 36.76 27.06
N LEU A 560 7.61 35.80 27.87
CA LEU A 560 7.88 35.76 29.31
C LEU A 560 9.31 35.29 29.62
N ASP A 561 10.26 36.22 29.78
CA ASP A 561 11.64 35.89 30.16
C ASP A 561 11.77 35.60 31.68
N GLU A 562 11.57 34.33 32.05
CA GLU A 562 11.71 33.87 33.44
C GLU A 562 13.15 33.90 33.99
N LYS A 563 14.17 34.02 33.13
CA LYS A 563 15.59 34.07 33.53
C LYS A 563 16.09 35.49 33.80
N SER A 564 15.33 36.51 33.40
CA SER A 564 15.65 37.92 33.62
C SER A 564 15.79 38.31 35.11
N GLY A 565 15.23 37.52 36.04
CA GLY A 565 15.14 37.85 37.46
C GLY A 565 14.15 38.97 37.76
N LEU A 566 13.32 39.35 36.78
CA LEU A 566 12.30 40.38 36.90
C LEU A 566 11.05 39.84 37.59
N ASP A 567 10.30 40.76 38.19
CA ASP A 567 8.91 40.53 38.56
C ASP A 567 8.06 40.52 37.28
N LEU A 568 7.71 39.33 36.78
CA LEU A 568 7.06 39.18 35.47
C LEU A 568 5.70 39.87 35.41
N ALA A 569 4.92 39.83 36.49
CA ALA A 569 3.62 40.50 36.55
C ALA A 569 3.76 42.04 36.53
N GLU A 570 4.72 42.58 37.27
CA GLU A 570 5.01 44.02 37.26
C GLU A 570 5.59 44.46 35.91
N ASN A 571 6.52 43.68 35.35
CA ASN A 571 7.12 43.94 34.05
C ASN A 571 6.09 43.91 32.92
N ALA A 572 5.15 42.96 32.94
CA ALA A 572 4.04 42.90 32.00
C ALA A 572 3.16 44.16 32.10
N LYS A 573 2.79 44.60 33.30
CA LYS A 573 1.99 45.82 33.48
C LYS A 573 2.70 47.10 33.04
N GLN A 574 4.02 47.16 33.13
CA GLN A 574 4.81 48.31 32.70
C GLN A 574 4.97 48.37 31.17
N ASN A 575 5.09 47.21 30.52
CA ASN A 575 5.42 47.14 29.08
C ASN A 575 4.23 46.82 28.17
N ILE A 576 3.09 46.44 28.73
CA ILE A 576 1.82 46.33 28.00
C ILE A 576 1.08 47.67 28.13
N LYS A 577 0.91 48.34 27.00
CA LYS A 577 0.34 49.70 26.92
C LYS A 577 -1.15 49.66 27.27
N THR A 578 -1.55 50.48 28.24
CA THR A 578 -2.95 50.79 28.51
C THR A 578 -3.54 51.59 27.34
N VAL A 579 -4.78 51.29 27.00
CA VAL A 579 -5.57 52.03 26.00
C VAL A 579 -6.42 53.09 26.69
N ASP A 580 -6.71 54.22 26.04
CA ASP A 580 -7.41 55.37 26.61
C ASP A 580 -8.64 55.00 27.45
N GLY A 581 -8.57 55.32 28.75
CA GLY A 581 -9.64 55.07 29.72
C GLY A 581 -9.70 53.65 30.29
N THR A 582 -8.69 52.81 30.03
CA THR A 582 -8.61 51.43 30.56
C THR A 582 -7.52 51.26 31.62
N SER A 583 -7.71 50.28 32.50
CA SER A 583 -6.71 49.79 33.46
C SER A 583 -6.40 48.32 33.21
N LEU A 584 -5.24 47.85 33.69
CA LEU A 584 -4.81 46.46 33.58
C LEU A 584 -4.77 45.80 34.95
N SER A 585 -5.34 44.61 35.06
CA SER A 585 -5.18 43.74 36.23
C SER A 585 -4.79 42.34 35.79
N ILE A 586 -3.80 41.76 36.45
CA ILE A 586 -3.40 40.37 36.21
C ILE A 586 -4.00 39.50 37.30
N VAL A 587 -4.56 38.37 36.91
CA VAL A 587 -5.05 37.32 37.80
C VAL A 587 -4.43 35.99 37.41
N SER A 588 -4.35 35.05 38.35
CA SER A 588 -4.04 33.66 38.04
C SER A 588 -5.17 32.99 37.26
N ALA A 589 -4.90 31.81 36.70
CA ALA A 589 -5.89 31.01 35.99
C ALA A 589 -7.18 30.70 36.80
N ASP A 590 -7.09 30.66 38.14
CA ASP A 590 -8.22 30.47 39.06
C ASP A 590 -8.86 31.80 39.53
N GLY A 591 -8.42 32.93 39.01
CA GLY A 591 -8.99 34.26 39.23
C GLY A 591 -8.47 35.02 40.46
N GLN A 592 -7.40 34.55 41.12
CA GLN A 592 -6.78 35.30 42.22
C GLN A 592 -5.92 36.45 41.69
N GLU A 593 -5.99 37.63 42.32
CA GLU A 593 -5.18 38.77 41.88
C GLU A 593 -3.69 38.50 42.03
N LYS A 594 -2.93 38.80 40.96
CA LYS A 594 -1.49 38.58 40.87
C LYS A 594 -0.79 39.89 40.54
N PRO A 595 -0.69 40.82 41.51
CA PRO A 595 -0.20 42.16 41.23
C PRO A 595 1.31 42.20 40.93
N THR A 596 2.03 41.19 41.45
CA THR A 596 3.49 41.01 41.43
C THR A 596 3.81 39.51 41.38
N GLY A 597 5.03 39.15 41.01
CA GLY A 597 5.58 37.81 41.03
C GLY A 597 5.66 37.17 39.65
N LYS A 598 5.78 35.84 39.64
CA LYS A 598 5.86 35.03 38.42
C LYS A 598 4.56 35.07 37.63
N LEU A 599 4.63 34.84 36.33
CA LEU A 599 3.48 34.52 35.49
C LEU A 599 3.60 33.08 35.02
N ALA A 600 2.48 32.37 34.98
CA ALA A 600 2.37 30.99 34.56
C ALA A 600 1.50 30.89 33.29
N THR A 601 1.65 29.81 32.55
CA THR A 601 0.74 29.46 31.46
C THR A 601 -0.69 29.39 31.99
N GLY A 602 -1.59 30.18 31.39
CA GLY A 602 -2.99 30.27 31.80
C GLY A 602 -3.33 31.43 32.74
N ASP A 603 -2.35 32.15 33.28
CA ASP A 603 -2.60 33.42 33.95
C ASP A 603 -3.24 34.42 32.97
N LEU A 604 -4.09 35.31 33.48
CA LEU A 604 -4.89 36.21 32.65
C LEU A 604 -4.54 37.67 32.89
N LEU A 605 -4.44 38.43 31.81
CA LEU A 605 -4.46 39.88 31.82
C LEU A 605 -5.89 40.34 31.49
N TYR A 606 -6.51 41.05 32.43
CA TYR A 606 -7.76 41.76 32.19
C TYR A 606 -7.48 43.22 31.86
N GLN A 607 -8.01 43.65 30.73
CA GLN A 607 -8.21 45.04 30.38
C GLN A 607 -9.58 45.47 30.90
N LYS A 608 -9.62 46.50 31.74
CA LYS A 608 -10.83 46.96 32.40
C LYS A 608 -11.17 48.40 32.06
N LYS A 609 -12.44 48.71 31.86
CA LYS A 609 -12.96 50.08 31.71
C LYS A 609 -14.12 50.24 32.70
N ASP A 610 -14.03 51.23 33.57
CA ASP A 610 -15.03 51.44 34.64
C ASP A 610 -15.31 50.16 35.46
N ASP A 611 -14.25 49.41 35.79
CA ASP A 611 -14.25 48.10 36.48
C ASP A 611 -14.88 46.90 35.73
N GLU A 612 -15.40 47.11 34.51
CA GLU A 612 -15.88 46.05 33.62
C GLU A 612 -14.72 45.46 32.81
N ILE A 613 -14.65 44.12 32.70
CA ILE A 613 -13.65 43.43 31.88
C ILE A 613 -14.05 43.58 30.42
N VAL A 614 -13.25 44.34 29.67
CA VAL A 614 -13.45 44.66 28.25
C VAL A 614 -12.47 43.91 27.33
N GLY A 615 -11.46 43.26 27.91
CA GLY A 615 -10.53 42.38 27.19
C GLY A 615 -9.89 41.37 28.13
N THR A 616 -9.72 40.13 27.66
CA THR A 616 -9.04 39.05 28.38
C THR A 616 -7.96 38.47 27.49
N TYR A 617 -6.75 38.38 28.03
CA TYR A 617 -5.59 37.84 27.35
C TYR A 617 -4.94 36.79 28.24
N THR A 618 -4.38 35.75 27.63
CA THR A 618 -3.81 34.61 28.35
C THR A 618 -2.31 34.60 28.19
N PHE A 619 -1.57 34.57 29.29
CA PHE A 619 -0.12 34.41 29.25
C PHE A 619 0.26 32.96 28.90
N ILE A 620 1.23 32.82 28.00
CA ILE A 620 1.83 31.54 27.62
C ILE A 620 3.32 31.61 27.96
N LEU A 621 3.77 30.71 28.84
CA LEU A 621 5.17 30.47 29.14
C LEU A 621 5.57 29.16 28.44
N LEU A 622 6.36 29.25 27.37
CA LEU A 622 6.76 28.07 26.58
C LEU A 622 7.57 27.13 27.46
N GLY A 623 7.09 25.88 27.57
CA GLY A 623 7.63 24.85 28.45
C GLY A 623 6.90 24.69 29.78
N ASP A 624 6.08 25.66 30.22
CA ASP A 624 5.24 25.53 31.43
C ASP A 624 3.89 24.94 31.01
N ILE A 625 3.86 23.62 30.91
CA ILE A 625 2.75 22.85 30.37
C ILE A 625 1.72 22.60 31.46
N ASN A 626 2.15 22.47 32.71
CA ASN A 626 1.25 22.21 33.83
C ASN A 626 0.61 23.51 34.41
N GLY A 627 1.14 24.69 34.05
CA GLY A 627 0.63 26.01 34.45
C GLY A 627 1.08 26.45 35.85
N ASP A 628 2.21 25.95 36.36
CA ASP A 628 2.72 26.29 37.69
C ASP A 628 3.73 27.46 37.70
N GLY A 629 4.12 27.96 36.52
CA GLY A 629 5.04 29.08 36.37
C GLY A 629 6.51 28.70 36.54
N PHE A 630 6.84 27.41 36.37
CA PHE A 630 8.18 26.89 36.22
C PHE A 630 8.22 25.99 34.99
N VAL A 631 9.31 26.07 34.22
CA VAL A 631 9.60 25.08 33.18
C VAL A 631 10.53 24.03 33.79
N ASP A 632 9.97 22.89 34.22
CA ASP A 632 10.71 21.85 34.92
C ASP A 632 10.32 20.41 34.51
N ILE A 633 10.82 19.44 35.29
CA ILE A 633 10.63 18.01 35.00
C ILE A 633 9.15 17.58 35.09
N LEU A 634 8.31 18.32 35.81
CA LEU A 634 6.87 18.08 35.90
C LEU A 634 6.16 18.43 34.59
N ASP A 635 6.64 19.42 33.84
CA ASP A 635 6.11 19.71 32.51
C ASP A 635 6.50 18.63 31.51
N VAL A 636 7.73 18.12 31.61
CA VAL A 636 8.16 16.95 30.82
C VAL A 636 7.30 15.72 31.14
N ASP A 637 7.00 15.44 32.42
CA ASP A 637 6.07 14.36 32.80
C ASP A 637 4.67 14.59 32.22
N THR A 638 4.19 15.84 32.26
CA THR A 638 2.88 16.22 31.72
C THR A 638 2.81 15.99 30.21
N LEU A 639 3.83 16.44 29.47
CA LEU A 639 3.93 16.22 28.02
C LEU A 639 4.04 14.74 27.69
N MET A 640 4.89 13.97 28.38
CA MET A 640 5.04 12.53 28.15
C MET A 640 3.75 11.76 28.40
N ARG A 641 2.96 12.15 29.41
CA ARG A 641 1.62 11.57 29.65
C ARG A 641 0.64 11.92 28.55
N TYR A 642 0.69 13.14 28.02
CA TYR A 642 -0.12 13.54 26.88
C TYR A 642 0.24 12.72 25.62
N LEU A 643 1.53 12.63 25.28
CA LEU A 643 2.01 11.84 24.12
C LEU A 643 1.67 10.34 24.24
N SER A 644 1.58 9.85 25.47
CA SER A 644 1.17 8.48 25.78
C SER A 644 -0.35 8.29 25.90
N ASN A 645 -1.15 9.31 25.59
CA ASN A 645 -2.62 9.35 25.71
C ASN A 645 -3.17 9.09 27.13
N TYR A 646 -2.38 9.31 28.18
CA TYR A 646 -2.84 9.17 29.57
C TYR A 646 -3.66 10.39 30.04
N ILE A 647 -3.39 11.56 29.47
CA ILE A 647 -4.13 12.80 29.76
C ILE A 647 -4.45 13.52 28.46
N GLN A 648 -5.40 14.46 28.53
CA GLN A 648 -5.69 15.41 27.46
C GLN A 648 -5.27 16.80 27.94
N LEU A 649 -4.66 17.57 27.04
CA LEU A 649 -4.31 18.97 27.28
C LEU A 649 -5.33 19.86 26.55
N ASN A 650 -5.62 21.03 27.12
CA ASN A 650 -6.40 22.06 26.42
C ASN A 650 -5.48 22.89 25.51
N ASP A 651 -6.07 23.76 24.70
CA ASP A 651 -5.34 24.57 23.71
C ASP A 651 -4.27 25.49 24.31
N VAL A 652 -4.53 26.02 25.52
CA VAL A 652 -3.57 26.87 26.26
C VAL A 652 -2.32 26.07 26.64
N ASN A 653 -2.52 24.88 27.22
CA ASN A 653 -1.40 24.01 27.63
C ASN A 653 -0.69 23.39 26.41
N LEU A 654 -1.39 23.09 25.31
CA LEU A 654 -0.77 22.66 24.06
C LEU A 654 0.09 23.76 23.43
N SER A 655 -0.35 25.01 23.55
CA SER A 655 0.43 26.17 23.08
C SER A 655 1.72 26.35 23.86
N ALA A 656 1.72 26.07 25.17
CA ALA A 656 2.93 26.07 25.98
C ALA A 656 3.85 24.86 25.68
N ALA A 657 3.28 23.72 25.26
CA ALA A 657 4.03 22.49 24.98
C ALA A 657 4.82 22.50 23.66
N ASN A 658 4.38 23.26 22.66
CA ASN A 658 5.05 23.40 21.36
C ASN A 658 6.27 24.34 21.45
N VAL A 659 7.31 23.90 22.16
CA VAL A 659 8.54 24.68 22.41
C VAL A 659 9.43 24.79 21.17
N LEU A 660 9.31 23.85 20.22
CA LEU A 660 9.97 23.93 18.91
C LEU A 660 9.30 24.91 17.95
N GLN A 661 8.04 25.27 18.22
CA GLN A 661 7.24 26.18 17.42
C GLN A 661 7.08 25.71 15.95
N ASP A 662 7.07 24.39 15.74
CA ASP A 662 6.93 23.78 14.42
C ASP A 662 5.51 23.27 14.12
N ALA A 663 4.59 23.57 15.05
CA ALA A 663 3.17 23.23 15.07
C ALA A 663 2.85 21.86 15.65
N GLU A 664 3.83 20.97 15.76
CA GLU A 664 3.65 19.67 16.36
C GLU A 664 3.95 19.73 17.87
N VAL A 665 3.37 18.79 18.61
CA VAL A 665 3.67 18.59 20.03
C VAL A 665 4.05 17.13 20.14
N ASP A 666 5.35 16.85 20.22
CA ASP A 666 5.90 15.50 20.11
C ASP A 666 7.13 15.24 21.00
N ILE A 667 7.86 14.17 20.71
CA ILE A 667 9.03 13.77 21.52
C ILE A 667 10.23 14.70 21.34
N PHE A 668 10.29 15.49 20.27
CA PHE A 668 11.34 16.48 20.06
C PHE A 668 11.14 17.71 20.95
N ASP A 669 9.89 18.11 21.23
CA ASP A 669 9.60 19.11 22.27
C ASP A 669 10.10 18.63 23.64
N VAL A 670 9.87 17.35 23.96
CA VAL A 670 10.39 16.72 25.19
C VAL A 670 11.92 16.78 25.26
N ASP A 671 12.63 16.48 24.16
CA ASP A 671 14.09 16.57 24.10
C ASP A 671 14.57 18.01 24.32
N LEU A 672 13.93 19.00 23.69
CA LEU A 672 14.25 20.41 23.88
C LEU A 672 14.06 20.84 25.33
N MET A 673 12.92 20.50 25.94
CA MET A 673 12.64 20.79 27.35
C MET A 673 13.66 20.11 28.28
N MET A 674 14.02 18.85 28.04
CA MET A 674 15.03 18.15 28.83
C MET A 674 16.41 18.82 28.74
N ARG A 675 16.81 19.28 27.56
CA ARG A 675 18.06 20.04 27.36
C ARG A 675 18.02 21.39 28.05
N TYR A 676 16.88 22.07 28.02
CA TYR A 676 16.64 23.33 28.72
C TYR A 676 16.79 23.16 30.23
N ILE A 677 16.12 22.16 30.82
CA ILE A 677 16.17 21.85 32.26
C ILE A 677 17.60 21.48 32.69
N CYS A 678 18.36 20.81 31.83
CA CYS A 678 19.77 20.50 32.07
C CYS A 678 20.72 21.71 31.87
N GLY A 679 20.21 22.86 31.44
CA GLY A 679 20.99 24.08 31.20
C GLY A 679 21.86 24.05 29.94
N TYR A 680 21.56 23.16 28.98
CA TYR A 680 22.31 23.08 27.71
C TYR A 680 21.84 24.10 26.68
N ILE A 681 20.59 24.54 26.76
CA ILE A 681 19.96 25.48 25.84
C ILE A 681 18.99 26.40 26.59
N ASP A 682 18.57 27.47 25.93
CA ASP A 682 17.44 28.31 26.32
C ASP A 682 16.23 28.01 25.42
N ILE A 683 15.02 28.10 25.97
CA ILE A 683 13.77 28.10 25.19
C ILE A 683 13.48 29.57 24.85
N ASP A 684 13.37 29.89 23.56
CA ASP A 684 12.96 31.23 23.15
C ASP A 684 11.47 31.41 23.48
N GLN A 685 11.21 32.37 24.36
CA GLN A 685 9.86 32.67 24.83
C GLN A 685 9.08 33.52 23.82
N ASN A 686 9.73 34.00 22.76
CA ASN A 686 9.09 34.67 21.64
C ASN A 686 8.79 33.68 20.51
N LEU A 687 7.68 33.88 19.83
CA LEU A 687 7.38 33.19 18.58
C LEU A 687 8.34 33.66 17.47
N ASN A 688 8.94 32.68 16.81
CA ASN A 688 9.84 32.85 15.69
C ASN A 688 9.04 33.31 14.46
N ALA A 689 9.22 34.57 14.06
CA ALA A 689 8.65 35.10 12.82
C ALA A 689 9.27 34.50 11.54
N ASN A 690 10.28 33.62 11.65
CA ASN A 690 11.16 33.21 10.54
C ASN A 690 11.47 31.70 10.48
N LEU A 691 10.49 30.82 10.64
CA LEU A 691 10.64 29.40 10.23
C LEU A 691 10.32 29.16 8.74
N ASN A 692 10.44 30.21 7.91
CA ASN A 692 10.25 30.20 6.46
C ASN A 692 11.52 29.84 5.66
N GLN A 693 12.44 29.03 6.21
CA GLN A 693 13.57 28.47 5.44
C GLN A 693 13.65 26.96 5.57
#